data_AF-A0AA90PTV7-F1
#
_entry.id   AF-A0AA90PTV7-F1
#
_cell.length_a   1.000
_cell.length_b   1.000
_cell.length_c   1.000
_cell.angle_alpha   90.00
_cell.angle_beta   90.00
_cell.angle_gamma   90.00
#
_symmetry.space_group_name_H-M   'P 1'
#
loop_
_entity.id
_entity.type
_entity.pdbx_description
1 polymer ?
#
loop_
_entity_poly.entity_id
_entity_poly.type
_entity_poly.pdbx_seq_one_letter_code
_entity_poly.pdbx_strand_id
1 'polypeptide(L)'
;MSILMKQIKIDKLKAALAVGNVVTVVGTGVSVAACPGLKIADHAVATWQGLLAYGVEYCRSNNLMTGDEADAHRGLIKIGTISLLLLVAEDITQRMRKSSLGVFRGWLEDTIGQIKAPDPLPPILMALRTMPGWLATLNYDNLIEDATGRSAVTWRESNKVEKVLASTANNAVLHLHGHYTEPESVVLGSRSYDTVKDDGHAAAVLKSLAINRTLLFVGCGDTVLDPNFARLIEWARDALHDVVPRHYLLCRDADVKGFQEKLADAPWLQPLAYGDNYADLAPFLMSLHDDGASAVAPVTPPPAGPATPAEAVPDGAAARGHYGLDDILENCSLQLQRTPLLALCGLTGAGKTVIARELRQLPAWRHLRMHTHVAQEHGGAADLFGALANLLCIYDERPRLPVAANAQEMAAKLLAMSARTPAFFLHIERGHLWFNGGRWRPECVGIADLLSALVKAYSGSVIVLETREAPEELTTIEASGLPRAAMKQYLASPPVSDCGGWTLNKTQIDYIFQRMGGGHGRGAHAFGLALLAQLAAEKKTTPEQVLRQYADDYALELYAKLFRDIYENVLAPPERALLYACSLYRSGLHYSHLARLETVMTSSAAGESLIRRRLLAEDAEWFYLHDLAAEQAHKLAPDAARTLDLQRHIASFWMSDLQGQNNLLEANIRRALEALYHLEQAGETWRITEIAAELLGRRPGEAASILWRMEKSLVAQGPRQAERVCIVLDYLLKVAPDDGKAMRFLGEYRRKLYGKDDARALELFRTAAQIYPSFPPSWANFGHAAISCGERALQEFLAAIANAPAVAINEQVAVILAGALQAAGRPEEASALRRKHIADGSGDAAFYSDEAKWLLDQDDIAGAVALLEQARRKGCADDYTESMLASALQAAGRPEEALALRRKHIADGSGNSAFYSDEARWLLDQHDTAGAIALLEQARIRGCANDYTESTLAGALQAAGRPEEASALRRKHIADGSGNAAFYSDEAKWLLDQHDTAGAIALLEQARIRGCANDYTESTLAGALQAAGRPEDASALRRKLIADGSGNAIFYSDEAKWLLDQHDTAGAMALLEQARIRGCANDYTVSILASALQAAGRPEDASALRRKHIADGSGNVVFYNGEAKWLLDQHDADGAIALLEQARSKGYTDDYTDSILASALQAAGRPEEASALRRKRIADGSGDAAFYTAEAKWLLDQQDTAGGIALLEQAHNEGWANDYTELIVARERREGDAGS
;
A
#
# COMPACT_ATOMS: atom_id res chain seq x y z
N MET A 1 20.92 12.69 36.48
CA MET A 1 20.68 12.92 35.04
C MET A 1 19.33 13.59 34.75
N SER A 2 18.21 13.09 35.30
CA SER A 2 16.87 13.70 35.11
C SER A 2 16.75 15.17 35.58
N ILE A 3 17.29 15.51 36.77
CA ILE A 3 17.30 16.91 37.28
C ILE A 3 18.09 17.87 36.37
N LEU A 4 19.26 17.42 35.88
CA LEU A 4 20.09 18.20 34.96
C LEU A 4 19.37 18.45 33.62
N MET A 5 18.66 17.43 33.10
CA MET A 5 17.85 17.58 31.88
C MET A 5 16.64 18.50 32.06
N LYS A 6 15.99 18.47 33.24
CA LYS A 6 14.91 19.42 33.59
C LYS A 6 15.43 20.86 33.58
N GLN A 7 16.60 21.11 34.20
CA GLN A 7 17.20 22.44 34.24
C GLN A 7 17.57 22.96 32.84
N ILE A 8 18.17 22.14 31.99
CA ILE A 8 18.51 22.52 30.60
C ILE A 8 17.28 22.96 29.80
N LYS A 9 16.13 22.30 29.98
CA LYS A 9 14.86 22.70 29.33
C LYS A 9 14.37 24.05 29.83
N ILE A 10 14.45 24.27 31.14
CA ILE A 10 14.08 25.55 31.76
C ILE A 10 14.98 26.67 31.21
N ASP A 11 16.30 26.46 31.16
CA ASP A 11 17.25 27.48 30.67
C ASP A 11 17.01 27.82 29.20
N LYS A 12 16.72 26.82 28.35
CA LYS A 12 16.32 27.04 26.95
C LYS A 12 15.01 27.83 26.84
N LEU A 13 14.02 27.52 27.68
CA LEU A 13 12.75 28.23 27.71
C LEU A 13 12.94 29.68 28.17
N LYS A 14 13.77 29.94 29.20
CA LYS A 14 14.12 31.29 29.65
C LYS A 14 14.81 32.08 28.54
N ALA A 15 15.75 31.48 27.81
CA ALA A 15 16.42 32.13 26.68
C ALA A 15 15.44 32.48 25.55
N ALA A 16 14.51 31.59 25.22
CA ALA A 16 13.48 31.85 24.21
C ALA A 16 12.49 32.95 24.65
N LEU A 17 12.13 32.99 25.94
CA LEU A 17 11.30 34.05 26.53
C LEU A 17 12.00 35.41 26.48
N ALA A 18 13.31 35.47 26.74
CA ALA A 18 14.09 36.70 26.74
C ALA A 18 14.13 37.41 25.37
N VAL A 19 14.14 36.64 24.28
CA VAL A 19 14.09 37.18 22.90
C VAL A 19 12.66 37.31 22.34
N GLY A 20 11.64 37.08 23.18
CA GLY A 20 10.23 37.20 22.80
C GLY A 20 9.75 36.11 21.83
N ASN A 21 10.45 34.99 21.69
CA ASN A 21 10.17 33.93 20.71
C ASN A 21 9.23 32.83 21.24
N VAL A 22 8.48 33.11 22.31
CA VAL A 22 7.54 32.17 22.95
C VAL A 22 6.10 32.63 22.77
N VAL A 23 5.23 31.67 22.47
CA VAL A 23 3.78 31.81 22.48
C VAL A 23 3.26 30.98 23.64
N THR A 24 2.68 31.64 24.63
CA THR A 24 2.06 30.97 25.78
C THR A 24 0.61 30.65 25.41
N VAL A 25 0.30 29.37 25.32
CA VAL A 25 -1.04 28.85 24.99
C VAL A 25 -1.72 28.46 26.29
N VAL A 26 -2.83 29.14 26.59
CA VAL A 26 -3.60 28.99 27.82
C VAL A 26 -4.79 28.05 27.61
N GLY A 27 -4.93 27.05 28.47
CA GLY A 27 -6.05 26.09 28.47
C GLY A 27 -7.02 26.28 29.63
N THR A 28 -8.05 25.42 29.69
CA THR A 28 -9.14 25.47 30.68
C THR A 28 -8.66 25.32 32.12
N GLY A 29 -7.54 24.64 32.35
CA GLY A 29 -6.94 24.50 33.68
C GLY A 29 -6.55 25.84 34.31
N VAL A 30 -6.24 26.87 33.52
CA VAL A 30 -6.01 28.23 34.04
C VAL A 30 -7.32 28.88 34.46
N SER A 31 -8.39 28.75 33.68
CA SER A 31 -9.72 29.27 34.06
C SER A 31 -10.24 28.59 35.34
N VAL A 32 -10.04 27.28 35.48
CA VAL A 32 -10.40 26.52 36.70
C VAL A 32 -9.56 26.97 37.91
N ALA A 33 -8.25 27.17 37.74
CA ALA A 33 -7.36 27.58 38.81
C ALA A 33 -7.56 29.05 39.23
N ALA A 34 -7.91 29.93 38.29
CA ALA A 34 -8.19 31.33 38.56
C ALA A 34 -9.55 31.53 39.24
N CYS A 35 -10.55 30.70 38.88
CA CYS A 35 -11.91 30.80 39.40
C CYS A 35 -12.36 29.51 40.13
N PRO A 36 -11.66 29.06 41.18
CA PRO A 36 -11.94 27.81 41.87
C PRO A 36 -13.26 27.92 42.65
N GLY A 37 -14.35 27.49 42.03
CA GLY A 37 -15.70 27.53 42.61
C GLY A 37 -16.74 28.24 41.76
N LEU A 38 -16.38 28.83 40.62
CA LEU A 38 -17.35 29.39 39.69
C LEU A 38 -18.23 28.28 39.10
N LYS A 39 -19.49 28.26 39.52
CA LYS A 39 -20.53 27.37 38.99
C LYS A 39 -21.70 28.20 38.49
N ILE A 40 -22.25 27.81 37.36
CA ILE A 40 -23.48 28.38 36.81
C ILE A 40 -24.54 27.28 36.86
N ALA A 41 -25.60 27.52 37.62
CA ALA A 41 -26.62 26.51 37.96
C ALA A 41 -26.01 25.17 38.41
N ASP A 42 -25.07 25.19 39.36
CA ASP A 42 -24.33 24.02 39.87
C ASP A 42 -23.36 23.33 38.90
N HIS A 43 -23.23 23.81 37.66
CA HIS A 43 -22.29 23.29 36.66
C HIS A 43 -20.98 24.07 36.63
N ALA A 44 -19.85 23.37 36.62
CA ALA A 44 -18.50 23.95 36.50
C ALA A 44 -18.18 24.30 35.02
N VAL A 45 -18.80 25.37 34.50
CA VAL A 45 -18.75 25.76 33.07
C VAL A 45 -17.36 26.12 32.54
N ALA A 46 -16.38 26.35 33.42
CA ALA A 46 -14.97 26.53 33.03
C ALA A 46 -14.33 25.23 32.50
N THR A 47 -14.96 24.08 32.75
CA THR A 47 -14.56 22.77 32.19
C THR A 47 -15.43 22.43 31.00
N TRP A 48 -14.87 21.71 30.01
CA TRP A 48 -15.63 21.33 28.82
C TRP A 48 -16.82 20.41 29.16
N GLN A 49 -16.61 19.41 30.03
CA GLN A 49 -17.69 18.54 30.52
C GLN A 49 -18.77 19.31 31.27
N GLY A 50 -18.39 20.27 32.12
CA GLY A 50 -19.33 21.11 32.85
C GLY A 50 -20.13 22.03 31.93
N LEU A 51 -19.50 22.60 30.91
CA LEU A 51 -20.15 23.39 29.87
C LEU A 51 -21.16 22.57 29.07
N LEU A 52 -20.78 21.37 28.62
CA LEU A 52 -21.68 20.47 27.88
C LEU A 52 -22.83 19.96 28.75
N ALA A 53 -22.57 19.65 30.03
CA ALA A 53 -23.61 19.25 30.97
C ALA A 53 -24.66 20.36 31.17
N TYR A 54 -24.20 21.61 31.29
CA TYR A 54 -25.10 22.76 31.32
C TYR A 54 -25.84 22.96 29.99
N GLY A 55 -25.15 22.75 28.85
CA GLY A 55 -25.77 22.82 27.52
C GLY A 55 -26.90 21.81 27.31
N VAL A 56 -26.73 20.58 27.81
CA VAL A 56 -27.78 19.55 27.81
C VAL A 56 -28.96 19.98 28.69
N GLU A 57 -28.70 20.50 29.89
CA GLU A 57 -29.74 20.97 30.80
C GLU A 57 -30.48 22.20 30.26
N TYR A 58 -29.77 23.10 29.57
CA TYR A 58 -30.35 24.23 28.87
C TYR A 58 -31.26 23.77 27.73
N CYS A 59 -30.80 22.83 26.89
CA CYS A 59 -31.61 22.24 25.82
C CYS A 59 -32.87 21.57 26.37
N ARG A 60 -32.76 20.84 27.49
CA ARG A 60 -33.90 20.22 28.18
C ARG A 60 -34.90 21.28 28.69
N SER A 61 -34.41 22.30 29.39
CA SER A 61 -35.24 23.34 30.00
C SER A 61 -35.93 24.24 28.98
N ASN A 62 -35.36 24.36 27.77
CA ASN A 62 -35.91 25.15 26.66
C ASN A 62 -36.68 24.29 25.62
N ASN A 63 -37.06 23.05 25.95
CA ASN A 63 -37.77 22.12 25.06
C ASN A 63 -37.07 21.84 23.72
N LEU A 64 -35.74 21.91 23.69
CA LEU A 64 -34.90 21.54 22.54
C LEU A 64 -34.51 20.05 22.57
N MET A 65 -34.67 19.39 23.71
CA MET A 65 -34.28 17.99 23.94
C MET A 65 -35.23 17.33 24.96
N THR A 66 -35.55 16.05 24.78
CA THR A 66 -36.39 15.30 25.73
C THR A 66 -35.62 14.89 27.00
N GLY A 67 -36.32 14.41 28.03
CA GLY A 67 -35.69 13.90 29.26
C GLY A 67 -34.76 12.72 28.99
N ASP A 68 -35.22 11.74 28.22
CA ASP A 68 -34.44 10.54 27.87
C ASP A 68 -33.21 10.86 27.03
N GLU A 69 -33.34 11.80 26.07
CA GLU A 69 -32.21 12.30 25.29
C GLU A 69 -31.19 12.98 26.21
N ALA A 70 -31.63 13.83 27.14
CA ALA A 70 -30.75 14.52 28.08
C ALA A 70 -30.01 13.53 28.99
N ASP A 71 -30.67 12.46 29.45
CA ASP A 71 -30.04 11.41 30.26
C ASP A 71 -29.01 10.60 29.48
N ALA A 72 -29.29 10.29 28.21
CA ALA A 72 -28.33 9.67 27.32
C ALA A 72 -27.07 10.55 27.14
N HIS A 73 -27.25 11.85 26.85
CA HIS A 73 -26.13 12.79 26.70
C HIS A 73 -25.33 12.96 28.01
N ARG A 74 -26.00 12.98 29.17
CA ARG A 74 -25.32 12.96 30.49
C ARG A 74 -24.48 11.71 30.68
N GLY A 75 -24.98 10.55 30.26
CA GLY A 75 -24.23 9.29 30.26
C GLY A 75 -22.95 9.38 29.40
N LEU A 76 -23.07 9.94 28.20
CA LEU A 76 -21.94 10.14 27.29
C LEU A 76 -20.90 11.12 27.86
N ILE A 77 -21.34 12.24 28.45
CA ILE A 77 -20.44 13.21 29.11
C ILE A 77 -19.68 12.56 30.26
N LYS A 78 -20.34 11.69 31.05
CA LYS A 78 -19.72 10.99 32.18
C LYS A 78 -18.64 10.00 31.76
N ILE A 79 -18.78 9.37 30.58
CA ILE A 79 -17.75 8.50 29.99
C ILE A 79 -16.51 9.33 29.58
N GLY A 80 -16.72 10.56 29.11
CA GLY A 80 -15.68 11.58 29.01
C GLY A 80 -14.66 11.39 27.87
N THR A 81 -14.85 10.43 26.95
CA THR A 81 -14.00 10.29 25.76
C THR A 81 -14.28 11.38 24.73
N ILE A 82 -13.24 11.86 24.02
CA ILE A 82 -13.30 12.97 23.06
C ILE A 82 -14.43 12.82 22.04
N SER A 83 -14.49 11.67 21.35
CA SER A 83 -15.46 11.44 20.28
C SER A 83 -16.91 11.57 20.78
N LEU A 84 -17.17 11.18 22.03
CA LEU A 84 -18.49 11.31 22.65
C LEU A 84 -18.78 12.76 23.07
N LEU A 85 -17.79 13.47 23.62
CA LEU A 85 -17.94 14.90 23.96
C LEU A 85 -18.19 15.75 22.71
N LEU A 86 -17.51 15.47 21.60
CA LEU A 86 -17.75 16.13 20.30
C LEU A 86 -19.15 15.85 19.74
N LEU A 87 -19.63 14.62 19.88
CA LEU A 87 -20.98 14.25 19.45
C LEU A 87 -22.04 15.02 20.24
N VAL A 88 -21.89 15.07 21.57
CA VAL A 88 -22.78 15.84 22.46
C VAL A 88 -22.71 17.32 22.12
N ALA A 89 -21.51 17.87 21.94
CA ALA A 89 -21.26 19.26 21.59
C ALA A 89 -21.91 19.66 20.25
N GLU A 90 -21.83 18.80 19.24
CA GLU A 90 -22.43 19.02 17.93
C GLU A 90 -23.97 19.02 18.02
N ASP A 91 -24.57 18.06 18.74
CA ASP A 91 -26.03 17.98 18.86
C ASP A 91 -26.61 19.18 19.62
N ILE A 92 -26.03 19.58 20.76
CA ILE A 92 -26.49 20.77 21.49
C ILE A 92 -26.35 22.04 20.65
N THR A 93 -25.24 22.18 19.90
CA THR A 93 -24.98 23.35 19.07
C THR A 93 -25.97 23.44 17.92
N GLN A 94 -26.25 22.32 17.24
CA GLN A 94 -27.25 22.27 16.17
C GLN A 94 -28.66 22.58 16.68
N ARG A 95 -29.06 22.00 17.81
CA ARG A 95 -30.40 22.23 18.39
C ARG A 95 -30.60 23.70 18.76
N MET A 96 -29.60 24.31 19.40
CA MET A 96 -29.63 25.75 19.73
C MET A 96 -29.67 26.62 18.47
N ARG A 97 -28.80 26.37 17.48
CA ARG A 97 -28.74 27.16 16.23
C ARG A 97 -29.99 26.99 15.36
N LYS A 98 -30.58 25.79 15.34
CA LYS A 98 -31.83 25.48 14.62
C LYS A 98 -33.03 26.21 15.23
N SER A 99 -33.03 26.41 16.55
CA SER A 99 -34.05 27.22 17.23
C SER A 99 -33.95 28.69 16.82
N SER A 100 -32.78 29.31 17.01
CA SER A 100 -32.42 30.59 16.39
C SER A 100 -30.92 30.88 16.56
N LEU A 101 -30.34 31.71 15.69
CA LEU A 101 -28.95 32.18 15.83
C LEU A 101 -28.69 32.92 17.16
N GLY A 102 -29.72 33.55 17.73
CA GLY A 102 -29.63 34.26 19.00
C GLY A 102 -29.55 33.33 20.23
N VAL A 103 -30.12 32.12 20.15
CA VAL A 103 -30.14 31.18 21.29
C VAL A 103 -28.75 30.66 21.62
N PHE A 104 -27.95 30.31 20.61
CA PHE A 104 -26.56 29.87 20.83
C PHE A 104 -25.68 31.01 21.34
N ARG A 105 -25.88 32.25 20.84
CA ARG A 105 -25.19 33.44 21.33
C ARG A 105 -25.52 33.72 22.80
N GLY A 106 -26.81 33.75 23.15
CA GLY A 106 -27.25 33.98 24.52
C GLY A 106 -26.73 32.91 25.46
N TRP A 107 -26.76 31.64 25.06
CA TRP A 107 -26.18 30.55 25.85
C TRP A 107 -24.69 30.73 26.13
N LEU A 108 -23.90 31.17 25.15
CA LEU A 108 -22.47 31.46 25.34
C LEU A 108 -22.24 32.67 26.25
N GLU A 109 -23.04 33.73 26.13
CA GLU A 109 -23.00 34.92 27.01
C GLU A 109 -23.38 34.59 28.46
N ASP A 110 -24.39 33.74 28.65
CA ASP A 110 -24.91 33.31 29.96
C ASP A 110 -24.03 32.24 30.63
N THR A 111 -23.10 31.65 29.89
CA THR A 111 -22.17 30.64 30.41
C THR A 111 -20.74 31.15 30.46
N ILE A 112 -20.01 31.02 29.37
CA ILE A 112 -18.58 31.31 29.28
C ILE A 112 -18.34 32.83 29.35
N GLY A 113 -19.28 33.64 28.87
CA GLY A 113 -19.25 35.10 28.98
C GLY A 113 -19.31 35.63 30.41
N GLN A 114 -19.77 34.82 31.37
CA GLN A 114 -19.80 35.15 32.81
C GLN A 114 -18.46 34.89 33.51
N ILE A 115 -17.51 34.23 32.85
CA ILE A 115 -16.18 33.97 33.41
C ILE A 115 -15.38 35.28 33.32
N LYS A 116 -15.14 35.91 34.47
CA LYS A 116 -14.44 37.19 34.62
C LYS A 116 -13.24 37.05 35.56
N ALA A 117 -12.22 37.89 35.37
CA ALA A 117 -11.06 37.91 36.25
C ALA A 117 -11.47 38.31 37.68
N PRO A 118 -11.16 37.51 38.71
CA PRO A 118 -11.44 37.87 40.10
C PRO A 118 -10.64 39.10 40.54
N ASP A 119 -11.21 39.89 41.45
CA ASP A 119 -10.54 40.99 42.14
C ASP A 119 -10.48 40.67 43.65
N PRO A 120 -9.29 40.49 44.25
CA PRO A 120 -7.95 40.68 43.67
C PRO A 120 -7.53 39.58 42.68
N LEU A 121 -6.70 39.97 41.70
CA LEU A 121 -6.17 39.09 40.65
C LEU A 121 -5.41 37.87 41.24
N PRO A 122 -5.83 36.63 40.93
CA PRO A 122 -5.13 35.42 41.37
C PRO A 122 -3.68 35.34 40.88
N PRO A 123 -2.77 34.67 41.64
CA PRO A 123 -1.35 34.57 41.29
C PRO A 123 -1.08 34.03 39.87
N ILE A 124 -1.89 33.09 39.39
CA ILE A 124 -1.75 32.52 38.03
C ILE A 124 -2.02 33.54 36.93
N LEU A 125 -3.02 34.43 37.12
CA LEU A 125 -3.32 35.50 36.17
C LEU A 125 -2.30 36.64 36.26
N MET A 126 -1.77 36.91 37.46
CA MET A 126 -0.65 37.83 37.62
C MET A 126 0.60 37.35 36.86
N ALA A 127 0.94 36.07 36.97
CA ALA A 127 2.06 35.49 36.23
C ALA A 127 1.86 35.62 34.71
N LEU A 128 0.68 35.28 34.19
CA LEU A 128 0.39 35.41 32.75
C LEU A 128 0.41 36.87 32.27
N ARG A 129 0.02 37.82 33.13
CA ARG A 129 0.08 39.25 32.82
C ARG A 129 1.51 39.75 32.63
N THR A 130 2.48 39.22 33.38
CA THR A 130 3.89 39.61 33.32
C THR A 130 4.71 38.79 32.32
N MET A 131 4.15 37.72 31.75
CA MET A 131 4.85 36.84 30.80
C MET A 131 5.24 37.58 29.50
N PRO A 132 6.53 37.54 29.10
CA PRO A 132 6.98 38.07 27.82
C PRO A 132 6.57 37.17 26.66
N GLY A 133 6.35 37.75 25.48
CA GLY A 133 5.90 37.02 24.29
C GLY A 133 4.39 37.08 24.05
N TRP A 134 3.90 36.23 23.15
CA TRP A 134 2.50 36.24 22.72
C TRP A 134 1.62 35.40 23.63
N LEU A 135 0.37 35.82 23.81
CA LEU A 135 -0.66 35.05 24.51
C LEU A 135 -1.66 34.52 23.49
N ALA A 136 -1.91 33.23 23.55
CA ALA A 136 -2.99 32.56 22.84
C ALA A 136 -3.83 31.76 23.84
N THR A 137 -5.09 31.54 23.53
CA THR A 137 -6.00 30.78 24.39
C THR A 137 -6.82 29.77 23.57
N LEU A 138 -7.06 28.63 24.20
CA LEU A 138 -7.96 27.57 23.70
C LEU A 138 -9.36 27.70 24.32
N ASN A 139 -9.55 28.69 25.20
CA ASN A 139 -10.82 28.98 25.87
C ASN A 139 -11.61 30.06 25.10
N TYR A 140 -12.92 30.05 25.29
CA TYR A 140 -13.83 31.02 24.66
C TYR A 140 -14.13 32.25 25.54
N ASP A 141 -13.67 32.25 26.79
CA ASP A 141 -13.89 33.30 27.80
C ASP A 141 -13.02 34.54 27.58
N ASN A 142 -13.26 35.58 28.38
CA ASN A 142 -12.53 36.86 28.36
C ASN A 142 -11.53 36.98 29.54
N LEU A 143 -11.17 35.87 30.18
CA LEU A 143 -10.48 35.88 31.47
C LEU A 143 -9.08 36.51 31.36
N ILE A 144 -8.37 36.24 30.25
CA ILE A 144 -7.01 36.71 30.02
C ILE A 144 -7.01 38.18 29.62
N GLU A 145 -7.99 38.59 28.83
CA GLU A 145 -8.22 39.96 28.39
C GLU A 145 -8.53 40.85 29.60
N ASP A 146 -9.45 40.42 30.46
CA ASP A 146 -9.79 41.13 31.71
C ASP A 146 -8.57 41.28 32.64
N ALA A 147 -7.71 40.24 32.71
CA ALA A 147 -6.52 40.26 33.55
C ALA A 147 -5.37 41.11 32.99
N THR A 148 -5.24 41.19 31.66
CA THR A 148 -4.07 41.80 30.99
C THR A 148 -4.36 43.15 30.33
N GLY A 149 -5.62 43.47 30.06
CA GLY A 149 -6.03 44.65 29.28
C GLY A 149 -5.80 44.53 27.77
N ARG A 150 -5.50 43.33 27.26
CA ARG A 150 -5.27 43.05 25.84
C ARG A 150 -6.59 42.83 25.09
N SER A 151 -6.59 43.03 23.77
CA SER A 151 -7.77 42.81 22.92
C SER A 151 -7.86 41.35 22.44
N ALA A 152 -9.06 40.77 22.50
CA ALA A 152 -9.35 39.48 21.88
C ALA A 152 -9.28 39.57 20.34
N VAL A 153 -8.61 38.61 19.71
CA VAL A 153 -8.55 38.44 18.26
C VAL A 153 -8.86 36.98 17.93
N THR A 154 -9.87 36.75 17.09
CA THR A 154 -10.23 35.38 16.68
C THR A 154 -9.48 34.95 15.42
N TRP A 155 -9.38 33.64 15.19
CA TRP A 155 -8.76 33.08 13.99
C TRP A 155 -9.44 33.52 12.67
N ARG A 156 -10.68 34.03 12.72
CA ARG A 156 -11.42 34.53 11.55
C ARG A 156 -10.97 35.93 11.12
N GLU A 157 -10.29 36.68 11.99
CA GLU A 157 -9.92 38.07 11.74
C GLU A 157 -8.55 38.20 11.06
N SER A 158 -8.40 37.67 9.84
CA SER A 158 -7.09 37.49 9.17
C SER A 158 -6.17 38.70 9.17
N ASN A 159 -6.70 39.90 8.89
CA ASN A 159 -5.92 41.14 8.92
C ASN A 159 -5.42 41.53 10.32
N LYS A 160 -6.18 41.20 11.37
CA LYS A 160 -5.76 41.44 12.76
C LYS A 160 -4.77 40.36 13.20
N VAL A 161 -5.00 39.11 12.83
CA VAL A 161 -4.06 38.00 13.10
C VAL A 161 -2.71 38.30 12.45
N GLU A 162 -2.64 38.70 11.19
CA GLU A 162 -1.38 39.08 10.53
C GLU A 162 -0.67 40.25 11.22
N LYS A 163 -1.42 41.26 11.68
CA LYS A 163 -0.86 42.38 12.46
C LYS A 163 -0.30 41.92 13.80
N VAL A 164 -0.98 40.98 14.47
CA VAL A 164 -0.48 40.35 15.71
C VAL A 164 0.78 39.54 15.41
N LEU A 165 0.81 38.81 14.30
CA LEU A 165 1.97 38.00 13.89
C LEU A 165 3.19 38.85 13.46
N ALA A 166 2.96 40.04 12.89
CA ALA A 166 4.00 40.95 12.40
C ALA A 166 4.49 41.97 13.44
N SER A 167 3.74 42.17 14.53
CA SER A 167 4.05 43.16 15.56
C SER A 167 5.00 42.61 16.63
N THR A 168 5.95 43.44 17.07
CA THR A 168 6.76 43.23 18.28
C THR A 168 6.09 43.78 19.55
N ALA A 169 4.99 44.53 19.42
CA ALA A 169 4.20 45.08 20.54
C ALA A 169 2.95 44.21 20.79
N ASN A 170 2.86 43.67 22.01
CA ASN A 170 1.95 42.58 22.39
C ASN A 170 0.65 43.07 23.06
N ASN A 171 -0.28 43.64 22.28
CA ASN A 171 -1.56 44.16 22.80
C ASN A 171 -2.78 43.26 22.54
N ALA A 172 -2.59 42.02 22.08
CA ALA A 172 -3.69 41.10 21.74
C ALA A 172 -3.54 39.71 22.38
N VAL A 173 -4.68 39.02 22.51
CA VAL A 173 -4.77 37.59 22.84
C VAL A 173 -5.43 36.87 21.67
N LEU A 174 -4.77 35.81 21.19
CA LEU A 174 -5.26 35.04 20.05
C LEU A 174 -6.18 33.90 20.51
N HIS A 175 -7.46 33.94 20.14
CA HIS A 175 -8.43 32.88 20.43
C HIS A 175 -8.45 31.84 19.31
N LEU A 176 -7.77 30.72 19.55
CA LEU A 176 -7.63 29.66 18.55
C LEU A 176 -8.92 28.85 18.37
N HIS A 177 -9.78 28.80 19.38
CA HIS A 177 -11.10 28.15 19.32
C HIS A 177 -12.26 29.15 19.21
N GLY A 178 -11.96 30.42 18.93
CA GLY A 178 -12.95 31.48 18.87
C GLY A 178 -13.32 32.08 20.23
N HIS A 179 -14.16 33.10 20.18
CA HIS A 179 -14.51 33.93 21.33
C HIS A 179 -16.03 34.03 21.47
N TYR A 180 -16.55 34.04 22.70
CA TYR A 180 -18.00 33.98 22.95
C TYR A 180 -18.79 35.15 22.33
N THR A 181 -18.18 36.34 22.21
CA THR A 181 -18.82 37.52 21.56
C THR A 181 -18.91 37.39 20.04
N GLU A 182 -18.20 36.43 19.44
CA GLU A 182 -18.27 36.08 18.03
C GLU A 182 -18.63 34.58 17.88
N PRO A 183 -19.91 34.20 18.08
CA PRO A 183 -20.33 32.79 18.12
C PRO A 183 -19.99 31.96 16.87
N GLU A 184 -19.81 32.61 15.72
CA GLU A 184 -19.43 31.95 14.47
C GLU A 184 -17.93 31.59 14.41
N SER A 185 -17.12 32.13 15.33
CA SER A 185 -15.71 31.74 15.50
C SER A 185 -15.55 30.53 16.42
N VAL A 186 -16.57 30.18 17.21
CA VAL A 186 -16.49 29.17 18.27
C VAL A 186 -16.37 27.76 17.71
N VAL A 187 -15.29 27.08 18.10
CA VAL A 187 -14.95 25.70 17.73
C VAL A 187 -15.30 24.77 18.90
N LEU A 188 -16.43 24.07 18.80
CA LEU A 188 -16.99 23.28 19.90
C LEU A 188 -17.46 21.88 19.45
N GLY A 189 -18.27 21.81 18.39
CA GLY A 189 -18.78 20.56 17.80
C GLY A 189 -17.97 20.08 16.60
N SER A 190 -18.14 18.83 16.19
CA SER A 190 -17.37 18.21 15.11
C SER A 190 -17.38 19.01 13.80
N ARG A 191 -18.51 19.63 13.42
CA ARG A 191 -18.58 20.45 12.18
C ARG A 191 -17.73 21.72 12.25
N SER A 192 -17.65 22.34 13.43
CA SER A 192 -16.82 23.54 13.60
C SER A 192 -15.32 23.19 13.56
N TYR A 193 -14.92 21.99 14.01
CA TYR A 193 -13.57 21.47 13.84
C TYR A 193 -13.25 21.18 12.35
N ASP A 194 -14.19 20.60 11.60
CA ASP A 194 -14.05 20.40 10.15
C ASP A 194 -14.03 21.73 9.36
N THR A 195 -14.73 22.76 9.83
CA THR A 195 -14.68 24.08 9.19
C THR A 195 -13.30 24.73 9.37
N VAL A 196 -12.72 24.64 10.57
CA VAL A 196 -11.35 25.12 10.84
C VAL A 196 -10.29 24.26 10.14
N LYS A 197 -10.56 22.96 9.93
CA LYS A 197 -9.73 22.05 9.14
C LYS A 197 -9.54 22.54 7.70
N ASP A 198 -10.63 22.89 7.04
CA ASP A 198 -10.64 23.28 5.63
C ASP A 198 -10.34 24.77 5.43
N ASP A 199 -10.30 25.55 6.52
CA ASP A 199 -9.87 26.94 6.51
C ASP A 199 -8.34 27.05 6.41
N GLY A 200 -7.88 27.39 5.19
CA GLY A 200 -6.46 27.51 4.88
C GLY A 200 -5.74 28.57 5.72
N HIS A 201 -6.44 29.61 6.21
CA HIS A 201 -5.84 30.66 7.03
C HIS A 201 -5.64 30.17 8.47
N ALA A 202 -6.66 29.60 9.11
CA ALA A 202 -6.56 29.05 10.47
C ALA A 202 -5.49 27.96 10.57
N ALA A 203 -5.44 27.06 9.58
CA ALA A 203 -4.40 26.03 9.49
C ALA A 203 -3.00 26.63 9.31
N ALA A 204 -2.85 27.68 8.49
CA ALA A 204 -1.56 28.36 8.30
C ALA A 204 -1.08 29.09 9.57
N VAL A 205 -2.00 29.71 10.33
CA VAL A 205 -1.70 30.38 11.60
C VAL A 205 -1.20 29.38 12.64
N LEU A 206 -1.91 28.27 12.85
CA LEU A 206 -1.51 27.22 13.80
C LEU A 206 -0.13 26.61 13.43
N LYS A 207 0.09 26.32 12.14
CA LYS A 207 1.37 25.80 11.64
C LYS A 207 2.50 26.83 11.78
N SER A 208 2.25 28.10 11.50
CA SER A 208 3.21 29.19 11.67
C SER A 208 3.62 29.36 13.12
N LEU A 209 2.68 29.30 14.08
CA LEU A 209 2.98 29.37 15.51
C LEU A 209 3.82 28.17 15.97
N ALA A 210 3.56 26.97 15.44
CA ALA A 210 4.33 25.77 15.75
C ALA A 210 5.73 25.72 15.07
N ILE A 211 5.90 26.32 13.89
CA ILE A 211 7.19 26.34 13.16
C ILE A 211 8.09 27.50 13.61
N ASN A 212 7.55 28.68 13.81
CA ASN A 212 8.37 29.89 13.97
C ASN A 212 8.67 30.21 15.44
N ARG A 213 7.94 29.63 16.38
CA ARG A 213 7.97 29.99 17.80
C ARG A 213 8.04 28.77 18.69
N THR A 214 8.50 28.96 19.92
CA THR A 214 8.35 27.97 20.99
C THR A 214 6.94 28.07 21.56
N LEU A 215 6.22 26.95 21.62
CA LEU A 215 4.89 26.89 22.23
C LEU A 215 5.02 26.42 23.67
N LEU A 216 4.44 27.18 24.60
CA LEU A 216 4.37 26.85 26.01
C LEU A 216 2.90 26.66 26.41
N PHE A 217 2.50 25.42 26.67
CA PHE A 217 1.12 25.08 27.05
C PHE A 217 0.95 25.14 28.57
N VAL A 218 0.03 25.99 29.02
CA VAL A 218 -0.24 26.28 30.43
C VAL A 218 -1.70 25.94 30.74
N GLY A 219 -1.91 24.98 31.64
CA GLY A 219 -3.26 24.53 32.01
C GLY A 219 -3.98 23.74 30.90
N CYS A 220 -3.25 23.13 29.97
CA CYS A 220 -3.78 22.39 28.82
C CYS A 220 -3.82 20.86 29.02
N GLY A 221 -3.86 20.37 30.26
CA GLY A 221 -3.70 18.94 30.57
C GLY A 221 -4.73 18.03 29.87
N ASP A 222 -6.01 18.39 29.95
CA ASP A 222 -7.09 17.69 29.23
C ASP A 222 -7.19 18.13 27.75
N THR A 223 -6.54 19.23 27.37
CA THR A 223 -6.54 19.77 26.01
C THR A 223 -5.57 19.07 25.07
N VAL A 224 -4.71 18.16 25.57
CA VAL A 224 -3.93 17.24 24.74
C VAL A 224 -4.84 16.31 23.91
N LEU A 225 -6.08 16.15 24.37
CA LEU A 225 -7.14 15.35 23.74
C LEU A 225 -7.96 16.14 22.69
N ASP A 226 -7.60 17.40 22.44
CA ASP A 226 -8.29 18.25 21.46
C ASP A 226 -8.00 17.79 20.01
N PRO A 227 -9.01 17.71 19.12
CA PRO A 227 -8.80 17.30 17.72
C PRO A 227 -7.88 18.21 16.90
N ASN A 228 -7.92 19.54 17.10
CA ASN A 228 -6.98 20.45 16.43
C ASN A 228 -5.57 20.27 16.99
N PHE A 229 -5.44 19.95 18.28
CA PHE A 229 -4.15 19.62 18.89
C PHE A 229 -3.60 18.26 18.45
N ALA A 230 -4.43 17.22 18.39
CA ALA A 230 -4.07 15.91 17.84
C ALA A 230 -3.67 16.01 16.37
N ARG A 231 -4.30 16.90 15.59
CA ARG A 231 -3.94 17.15 14.19
C ARG A 231 -2.72 18.03 14.02
N LEU A 232 -2.51 18.99 14.94
CA LEU A 232 -1.22 19.65 15.06
C LEU A 232 -0.14 18.60 15.38
N ILE A 233 -0.43 17.60 16.21
CA ILE A 233 0.43 16.46 16.48
C ILE A 233 0.64 15.55 15.28
N GLU A 234 -0.39 15.18 14.53
CA GLU A 234 -0.24 14.37 13.31
C GLU A 234 0.57 15.12 12.24
N TRP A 235 0.23 16.39 12.00
CA TRP A 235 0.99 17.21 11.05
C TRP A 235 2.43 17.44 11.53
N ALA A 236 2.64 17.71 12.82
CA ALA A 236 3.97 17.91 13.39
C ALA A 236 4.73 16.59 13.59
N ARG A 237 4.07 15.44 13.65
CA ARG A 237 4.70 14.12 13.58
C ARG A 237 5.45 14.03 12.26
N ASP A 238 4.78 14.28 11.15
CA ASP A 238 5.45 14.21 9.84
C ASP A 238 6.44 15.36 9.63
N ALA A 239 6.07 16.59 10.01
CA ALA A 239 6.87 17.80 9.76
C ALA A 239 8.01 18.05 10.76
N LEU A 240 7.93 17.53 12.00
CA LEU A 240 8.85 17.80 13.11
C LEU A 240 9.40 16.51 13.78
N HIS A 241 9.24 15.31 13.22
CA HIS A 241 9.72 14.04 13.83
C HIS A 241 11.21 14.03 14.18
N ASP A 242 12.06 14.72 13.38
CA ASP A 242 13.52 14.77 13.56
C ASP A 242 14.02 16.15 14.01
N VAL A 243 13.12 16.97 14.57
CA VAL A 243 13.44 18.31 15.09
C VAL A 243 13.72 18.23 16.59
N VAL A 244 14.77 18.94 17.04
CA VAL A 244 15.08 19.06 18.48
C VAL A 244 13.85 19.55 19.25
N PRO A 245 13.39 18.82 20.28
CA PRO A 245 12.18 19.20 21.00
C PRO A 245 12.33 20.58 21.65
N ARG A 246 11.40 21.48 21.31
CA ARG A 246 11.44 22.88 21.74
C ARG A 246 10.11 23.39 22.29
N HIS A 247 9.04 22.61 22.18
CA HIS A 247 7.72 22.96 22.71
C HIS A 247 7.53 22.28 24.07
N TYR A 248 6.82 22.94 24.98
CA TYR A 248 6.69 22.48 26.37
C TYR A 248 5.24 22.45 26.83
N LEU A 249 4.84 21.35 27.44
CA LEU A 249 3.57 21.19 28.15
C LEU A 249 3.82 21.21 29.66
N LEU A 250 3.29 22.20 30.36
CA LEU A 250 3.43 22.29 31.82
C LEU A 250 2.50 21.30 32.53
N CYS A 251 3.08 20.41 33.35
CA CYS A 251 2.34 19.42 34.13
C CYS A 251 2.91 19.26 35.55
N ARG A 252 2.21 18.53 36.43
CA ARG A 252 2.77 18.19 37.76
C ARG A 252 3.84 17.11 37.62
N ASP A 253 4.77 17.03 38.56
CA ASP A 253 5.82 15.99 38.55
C ASP A 253 5.23 14.56 38.47
N ALA A 254 4.09 14.31 39.13
CA ALA A 254 3.38 13.03 39.08
C ALA A 254 2.79 12.68 37.69
N ASP A 255 2.44 13.68 36.88
CA ASP A 255 1.77 13.50 35.59
C ASP A 255 2.76 13.34 34.43
N VAL A 256 4.06 13.59 34.65
CA VAL A 256 5.10 13.58 33.60
C VAL A 256 5.12 12.25 32.83
N LYS A 257 5.12 11.11 33.54
CA LYS A 257 5.14 9.79 32.89
C LYS A 257 3.91 9.56 32.02
N GLY A 258 2.73 9.87 32.55
CA GLY A 258 1.47 9.70 31.81
C GLY A 258 1.42 10.57 30.55
N PHE A 259 1.96 11.80 30.61
CA PHE A 259 2.08 12.64 29.41
C PHE A 259 3.19 12.19 28.46
N GLN A 260 4.30 11.63 28.96
CA GLN A 260 5.34 11.05 28.09
C GLN A 260 4.81 9.88 27.26
N GLU A 261 3.98 9.01 27.85
CA GLU A 261 3.33 7.90 27.15
C GLU A 261 2.31 8.42 26.13
N LYS A 262 1.45 9.37 26.50
CA LYS A 262 0.47 9.98 25.59
C LYS A 262 1.11 10.78 24.44
N LEU A 263 2.30 11.32 24.65
CA LEU A 263 3.06 12.13 23.68
C LEU A 263 4.20 11.34 23.02
N ALA A 264 4.19 10.00 23.11
CA ALA A 264 5.23 9.16 22.49
C ALA A 264 5.38 9.43 20.98
N ASP A 265 4.26 9.71 20.31
CA ASP A 265 4.21 10.05 18.89
C ASP A 265 4.44 11.55 18.58
N ALA A 266 4.75 12.36 19.60
CA ALA A 266 4.98 13.80 19.51
C ALA A 266 6.29 14.20 20.21
N PRO A 267 7.45 13.64 19.81
CA PRO A 267 8.72 13.84 20.53
C PRO A 267 9.15 15.32 20.61
N TRP A 268 8.66 16.15 19.69
CA TRP A 268 8.88 17.60 19.62
C TRP A 268 8.20 18.42 20.74
N LEU A 269 7.21 17.83 21.43
CA LEU A 269 6.48 18.41 22.56
C LEU A 269 6.84 17.68 23.86
N GLN A 270 7.46 18.38 24.80
CA GLN A 270 7.95 17.75 26.02
C GLN A 270 7.14 18.15 27.25
N PRO A 271 6.72 17.19 28.09
CA PRO A 271 6.21 17.54 29.41
C PRO A 271 7.34 18.15 30.25
N LEU A 272 7.05 19.30 30.84
CA LEU A 272 7.96 20.03 31.73
C LEU A 272 7.25 20.25 33.07
N ALA A 273 7.78 19.63 34.11
CA ALA A 273 7.13 19.68 35.41
C ALA A 273 7.40 20.99 36.15
N TYR A 274 6.35 21.60 36.69
CA TYR A 274 6.43 22.83 37.48
C TYR A 274 6.48 22.60 39.00
N GLY A 275 6.08 21.42 39.48
CA GLY A 275 6.05 21.06 40.90
C GLY A 275 5.07 19.92 41.18
N ASP A 276 4.87 19.61 42.46
CA ASP A 276 4.00 18.52 42.91
C ASP A 276 2.51 18.92 42.95
N ASN A 277 2.22 20.20 43.19
CA ASN A 277 0.86 20.71 43.40
C ASN A 277 0.49 21.79 42.38
N TYR A 278 -0.79 21.91 42.03
CA TYR A 278 -1.28 22.97 41.12
C TYR A 278 -0.92 24.39 41.58
N ALA A 279 -0.76 24.62 42.88
CA ALA A 279 -0.33 25.90 43.44
C ALA A 279 1.12 26.29 43.03
N ASP A 280 1.95 25.32 42.65
CA ASP A 280 3.35 25.53 42.26
C ASP A 280 3.48 26.12 40.84
N LEU A 281 2.42 26.07 40.03
CA LEU A 281 2.42 26.56 38.65
C LEU A 281 2.69 28.08 38.56
N ALA A 282 2.05 28.88 39.41
CA ALA A 282 2.21 30.33 39.36
C ALA A 282 3.63 30.79 39.77
N PRO A 283 4.21 30.32 40.90
CA PRO A 283 5.62 30.56 41.21
C PRO A 283 6.58 30.10 40.12
N PHE A 284 6.32 28.94 39.50
CA PHE A 284 7.15 28.44 38.40
C PHE A 284 7.15 29.39 37.21
N LEU A 285 5.98 29.86 36.76
CA LEU A 285 5.89 30.82 35.65
C LEU A 285 6.63 32.13 35.94
N MET A 286 6.51 32.67 37.15
CA MET A 286 7.25 33.88 37.56
C MET A 286 8.76 33.66 37.52
N SER A 287 9.24 32.47 37.93
CA SER A 287 10.66 32.12 37.91
C SER A 287 11.27 32.07 36.49
N LEU A 288 10.45 32.00 35.43
CA LEU A 288 10.93 31.96 34.05
C LEU A 288 11.43 33.31 33.53
N HIS A 289 11.13 34.43 34.21
CA HIS A 289 11.50 35.77 33.74
C HIS A 289 12.23 36.66 34.77
N ASP A 290 12.45 36.20 36.00
CA ASP A 290 13.24 36.93 37.01
C ASP A 290 14.64 36.31 37.19
N ASP A 291 15.68 37.04 36.74
CA ASP A 291 16.90 37.39 37.50
C ASP A 291 17.96 38.14 36.64
N GLY A 292 18.35 39.35 37.10
CA GLY A 292 19.74 39.84 37.08
C GLY A 292 20.37 40.41 35.79
N ALA A 293 20.38 41.74 35.68
CA ALA A 293 21.20 42.50 34.73
C ALA A 293 22.72 42.28 34.90
N SER A 294 23.47 42.15 33.78
CA SER A 294 24.87 42.59 33.72
C SER A 294 25.29 42.88 32.28
N ALA A 295 25.59 44.16 32.01
CA ALA A 295 26.13 44.68 30.77
C ALA A 295 27.62 44.32 30.60
N VAL A 296 28.05 43.95 29.40
CA VAL A 296 29.47 43.96 28.99
C VAL A 296 29.59 44.57 27.59
N ALA A 297 30.46 45.58 27.47
CA ALA A 297 30.66 46.42 26.28
C ALA A 297 31.49 45.73 25.17
N PRO A 298 31.41 46.18 23.89
CA PRO A 298 32.17 45.62 22.78
C PRO A 298 33.60 46.18 22.69
N VAL A 299 34.56 45.30 22.37
CA VAL A 299 35.97 45.59 22.08
C VAL A 299 36.17 45.84 20.58
N THR A 300 36.94 46.86 20.22
CA THR A 300 37.34 47.24 18.86
C THR A 300 38.52 46.40 18.30
N PRO A 301 38.59 46.10 16.98
CA PRO A 301 39.77 45.52 16.33
C PRO A 301 40.68 46.56 15.64
N PRO A 302 41.94 46.21 15.25
CA PRO A 302 43.01 47.16 14.88
C PRO A 302 43.02 47.52 13.37
N PRO A 303 43.75 48.58 12.94
CA PRO A 303 43.74 49.05 11.56
C PRO A 303 44.73 48.30 10.64
N ALA A 304 44.31 48.08 9.38
CA ALA A 304 45.15 47.62 8.29
C ALA A 304 45.88 48.79 7.60
N GLY A 305 47.13 48.56 7.17
CA GLY A 305 48.00 49.53 6.47
C GLY A 305 47.58 49.82 5.02
N PRO A 306 48.21 50.81 4.36
CA PRO A 306 47.70 51.38 3.12
C PRO A 306 48.16 50.58 1.88
N ALA A 307 47.23 50.30 0.98
CA ALA A 307 47.52 49.87 -0.38
C ALA A 307 47.38 51.06 -1.35
N THR A 308 48.40 51.23 -2.21
CA THR A 308 48.48 52.19 -3.31
C THR A 308 47.44 51.95 -4.40
N PRO A 309 47.03 52.98 -5.17
CA PRO A 309 45.95 52.88 -6.14
C PRO A 309 46.42 52.36 -7.49
N ALA A 310 45.69 51.40 -8.06
CA ALA A 310 45.78 50.98 -9.45
C ALA A 310 44.52 51.42 -10.19
N GLU A 311 44.72 51.82 -11.45
CA GLU A 311 43.85 52.60 -12.33
C GLU A 311 42.44 52.05 -12.55
N ALA A 312 41.50 52.98 -12.76
CA ALA A 312 40.10 52.74 -13.04
C ALA A 312 39.85 52.28 -14.49
N VAL A 313 39.26 51.09 -14.63
CA VAL A 313 38.44 50.72 -15.79
C VAL A 313 36.97 50.87 -15.36
N PRO A 314 36.09 51.51 -16.15
CA PRO A 314 34.70 51.71 -15.75
C PRO A 314 33.90 50.41 -15.96
N ASP A 315 33.91 49.53 -14.96
CA ASP A 315 33.27 48.20 -15.00
C ASP A 315 32.31 47.98 -13.80
N GLY A 316 31.55 49.03 -13.44
CA GLY A 316 30.55 48.97 -12.35
C GLY A 316 29.22 48.37 -12.80
N ALA A 317 28.46 47.79 -11.86
CA ALA A 317 27.15 47.15 -12.12
C ALA A 317 26.18 48.07 -12.90
N ALA A 318 26.20 49.38 -12.62
CA ALA A 318 25.42 50.39 -13.33
C ALA A 318 25.77 50.52 -14.83
N ALA A 319 27.05 50.34 -15.21
CA ALA A 319 27.48 50.38 -16.60
C ALA A 319 27.00 49.16 -17.41
N ARG A 320 26.76 48.03 -16.72
CA ARG A 320 26.15 46.80 -17.28
C ARG A 320 24.61 46.82 -17.22
N GLY A 321 24.00 47.93 -16.79
CA GLY A 321 22.54 48.08 -16.70
C GLY A 321 21.92 47.45 -15.44
N HIS A 322 22.73 47.09 -14.44
CA HIS A 322 22.31 46.56 -13.15
C HIS A 322 22.41 47.65 -12.07
N TYR A 323 21.38 48.48 -11.99
CA TYR A 323 21.36 49.68 -11.15
C TYR A 323 21.18 49.36 -9.65
N GLY A 324 21.90 50.09 -8.78
CA GLY A 324 21.66 50.10 -7.33
C GLY A 324 22.05 48.83 -6.58
N LEU A 325 22.93 48.00 -7.15
CA LEU A 325 23.39 46.76 -6.52
C LEU A 325 24.66 46.95 -5.67
N ASP A 326 25.33 48.10 -5.74
CA ASP A 326 26.66 48.29 -5.15
C ASP A 326 26.69 47.98 -3.63
N ASP A 327 25.75 48.53 -2.86
CA ASP A 327 25.68 48.33 -1.40
C ASP A 327 25.42 46.85 -1.01
N ILE A 328 24.51 46.17 -1.72
CA ILE A 328 24.19 44.76 -1.44
C ILE A 328 25.32 43.83 -1.89
N LEU A 329 26.01 44.16 -2.99
CA LEU A 329 27.18 43.41 -3.47
C LEU A 329 28.35 43.53 -2.49
N GLU A 330 28.61 44.73 -1.96
CA GLU A 330 29.64 44.93 -0.94
C GLU A 330 29.30 44.15 0.35
N ASN A 331 28.06 44.23 0.83
CA ASN A 331 27.62 43.50 2.02
C ASN A 331 27.72 41.98 1.83
N CYS A 332 27.26 41.44 0.69
CA CYS A 332 27.41 40.03 0.37
C CYS A 332 28.88 39.60 0.31
N SER A 333 29.75 40.42 -0.28
CA SER A 333 31.18 40.15 -0.37
C SER A 333 31.85 40.11 1.00
N LEU A 334 31.55 41.09 1.87
CA LEU A 334 32.05 41.12 3.25
C LEU A 334 31.57 39.91 4.06
N GLN A 335 30.31 39.50 3.86
CA GLN A 335 29.78 38.35 4.57
C GLN A 335 30.38 37.03 4.07
N LEU A 336 30.59 36.86 2.76
CA LEU A 336 31.26 35.68 2.20
C LEU A 336 32.71 35.52 2.67
N GLN A 337 33.41 36.62 2.94
CA GLN A 337 34.76 36.59 3.53
C GLN A 337 34.76 36.07 4.98
N ARG A 338 33.64 36.24 5.71
CA ARG A 338 33.47 35.76 7.10
C ARG A 338 32.92 34.33 7.14
N THR A 339 31.89 34.07 6.34
CA THR A 339 31.17 32.81 6.25
C THR A 339 31.06 32.41 4.77
N PRO A 340 31.89 31.48 4.29
CA PRO A 340 31.96 31.09 2.87
C PRO A 340 30.73 30.36 2.31
N LEU A 341 29.64 30.25 3.09
CA LEU A 341 28.33 29.78 2.68
C LEU A 341 27.29 30.86 3.04
N LEU A 342 26.65 31.44 2.03
CA LEU A 342 25.70 32.56 2.16
C LEU A 342 24.37 32.22 1.49
N ALA A 343 23.26 32.44 2.19
CA ALA A 343 21.93 32.43 1.62
C ALA A 343 21.50 33.84 1.20
N LEU A 344 21.15 34.01 -0.07
CA LEU A 344 20.56 35.24 -0.60
C LEU A 344 19.05 35.04 -0.69
N CYS A 345 18.29 35.62 0.24
CA CYS A 345 16.84 35.46 0.33
C CYS A 345 16.08 36.63 -0.30
N GLY A 346 14.83 36.42 -0.70
CA GLY A 346 13.98 37.50 -1.21
C GLY A 346 12.93 37.02 -2.20
N LEU A 347 11.92 37.85 -2.44
CA LEU A 347 10.79 37.52 -3.33
C LEU A 347 11.24 37.18 -4.76
N THR A 348 10.43 36.40 -5.47
CA THR A 348 10.66 36.07 -6.89
C THR A 348 10.77 37.34 -7.71
N GLY A 349 11.87 37.54 -8.44
CA GLY A 349 12.08 38.76 -9.24
C GLY A 349 12.61 39.97 -8.47
N ALA A 350 13.12 39.77 -7.24
CA ALA A 350 13.86 40.77 -6.49
C ALA A 350 15.30 41.03 -7.01
N GLY A 351 15.79 40.21 -7.96
CA GLY A 351 17.13 40.38 -8.56
C GLY A 351 18.24 39.49 -7.97
N LYS A 352 17.89 38.45 -7.21
CA LYS A 352 18.84 37.56 -6.53
C LYS A 352 19.87 36.90 -7.46
N THR A 353 19.42 36.33 -8.57
CA THR A 353 20.29 35.71 -9.59
C THR A 353 21.29 36.72 -10.17
N VAL A 354 20.84 37.96 -10.41
CA VAL A 354 21.70 39.06 -10.90
C VAL A 354 22.74 39.44 -9.86
N ILE A 355 22.34 39.56 -8.59
CA ILE A 355 23.27 39.82 -7.47
C ILE A 355 24.34 38.73 -7.39
N ALA A 356 23.98 37.45 -7.46
CA ALA A 356 24.94 36.34 -7.38
C ALA A 356 25.96 36.35 -8.55
N ARG A 357 25.51 36.67 -9.77
CA ARG A 357 26.38 36.79 -10.96
C ARG A 357 27.32 37.98 -10.86
N GLU A 358 26.81 39.14 -10.46
CA GLU A 358 27.60 40.37 -10.28
C GLU A 358 28.58 40.26 -9.12
N LEU A 359 28.21 39.55 -8.05
CA LEU A 359 29.08 39.28 -6.90
C LEU A 359 30.36 38.55 -7.32
N ARG A 360 30.25 37.57 -8.24
CA ARG A 360 31.41 36.88 -8.80
C ARG A 360 32.34 37.80 -9.59
N GLN A 361 31.85 38.90 -10.16
CA GLN A 361 32.68 39.83 -10.95
C GLN A 361 33.53 40.76 -10.08
N LEU A 362 33.25 40.85 -8.78
CA LEU A 362 34.03 41.68 -7.86
C LEU A 362 35.51 41.22 -7.80
N PRO A 363 36.47 42.13 -7.57
CA PRO A 363 37.90 41.79 -7.50
C PRO A 363 38.23 40.65 -6.53
N ALA A 364 37.47 40.52 -5.43
CA ALA A 364 37.63 39.47 -4.44
C ALA A 364 37.33 38.06 -4.98
N TRP A 365 36.44 37.92 -5.98
CA TRP A 365 35.90 36.63 -6.41
C TRP A 365 36.11 36.31 -7.90
N ARG A 366 36.50 37.31 -8.73
CA ARG A 366 36.65 37.16 -10.19
C ARG A 366 37.63 36.07 -10.66
N HIS A 367 38.56 35.68 -9.78
CA HIS A 367 39.54 34.62 -10.04
C HIS A 367 38.94 33.21 -9.90
N LEU A 368 37.79 33.08 -9.23
CA LEU A 368 37.07 31.81 -9.08
C LEU A 368 36.21 31.52 -10.31
N ARG A 369 36.14 30.25 -10.70
CA ARG A 369 35.22 29.77 -11.72
C ARG A 369 33.84 29.57 -11.12
N MET A 370 32.83 30.24 -11.70
CA MET A 370 31.44 30.08 -11.30
C MET A 370 30.89 28.77 -11.85
N HIS A 371 30.24 28.00 -10.98
CA HIS A 371 29.43 26.84 -11.35
C HIS A 371 28.02 27.07 -10.81
N THR A 372 27.02 26.89 -11.67
CA THR A 372 25.61 27.06 -11.31
C THR A 372 24.94 25.71 -11.21
N HIS A 373 24.24 25.47 -10.11
CA HIS A 373 23.38 24.32 -9.91
C HIS A 373 21.94 24.78 -9.66
N VAL A 374 20.97 24.21 -10.38
CA VAL A 374 19.55 24.49 -10.14
C VAL A 374 19.00 23.43 -9.21
N ALA A 375 18.61 23.83 -8.00
CA ALA A 375 17.99 22.95 -7.02
C ALA A 375 16.72 22.31 -7.61
N GLN A 376 16.53 21.03 -7.31
CA GLN A 376 15.35 20.27 -7.69
C GLN A 376 14.56 19.89 -6.44
N GLU A 377 13.24 19.85 -6.56
CA GLU A 377 12.33 19.56 -5.44
C GLU A 377 12.53 18.15 -4.84
N HIS A 378 12.89 17.18 -5.68
CA HIS A 378 13.07 15.78 -5.30
C HIS A 378 14.55 15.35 -5.37
N GLY A 379 15.48 16.32 -5.45
CA GLY A 379 16.91 16.06 -5.56
C GLY A 379 17.58 16.05 -4.19
N GLY A 380 18.26 14.95 -3.86
CA GLY A 380 18.93 14.77 -2.56
C GLY A 380 20.42 15.13 -2.58
N ALA A 381 21.10 14.87 -1.46
CA ALA A 381 22.55 15.07 -1.32
C ALA A 381 23.38 14.27 -2.33
N ALA A 382 22.94 13.05 -2.67
CA ALA A 382 23.58 12.22 -3.67
C ALA A 382 23.48 12.82 -5.09
N ASP A 383 22.35 13.44 -5.43
CA ASP A 383 22.16 14.09 -6.74
C ASP A 383 23.00 15.36 -6.86
N LEU A 384 23.06 16.17 -5.78
CA LEU A 384 23.94 17.33 -5.73
C LEU A 384 25.41 16.89 -5.83
N PHE A 385 25.81 15.86 -5.09
CA PHE A 385 27.16 15.32 -5.17
C PHE A 385 27.50 14.80 -6.57
N GLY A 386 26.58 14.06 -7.19
CA GLY A 386 26.71 13.60 -8.57
C GLY A 386 26.87 14.74 -9.58
N ALA A 387 26.09 15.82 -9.42
CA ALA A 387 26.19 17.03 -10.24
C ALA A 387 27.53 17.77 -10.05
N LEU A 388 28.11 17.70 -8.85
CA LEU A 388 29.38 18.33 -8.54
C LEU A 388 30.58 17.41 -8.80
N ALA A 389 30.38 16.12 -9.10
CA ALA A 389 31.47 15.14 -9.20
C ALA A 389 32.59 15.59 -10.16
N ASN A 390 32.25 16.09 -11.35
CA ASN A 390 33.23 16.60 -12.29
C ASN A 390 33.97 17.86 -11.78
N LEU A 391 33.27 18.77 -11.08
CA LEU A 391 33.88 19.92 -10.42
C LEU A 391 34.91 19.46 -9.37
N LEU A 392 34.59 18.39 -8.66
CA LEU A 392 35.44 17.78 -7.64
C LEU A 392 36.54 16.87 -8.22
N CYS A 393 36.64 16.74 -9.55
CA CYS A 393 37.55 15.81 -10.24
C CYS A 393 37.30 14.33 -9.92
N ILE A 394 36.03 13.96 -9.70
CA ILE A 394 35.55 12.59 -9.47
C ILE A 394 34.88 12.07 -10.75
N TYR A 395 35.52 11.08 -11.39
CA TYR A 395 35.11 10.59 -12.71
C TYR A 395 34.38 9.25 -12.67
N ASP A 396 34.18 8.64 -11.49
CA ASP A 396 33.46 7.37 -11.31
C ASP A 396 32.10 7.37 -11.97
N GLU A 397 31.74 6.30 -12.70
CA GLU A 397 30.47 6.26 -13.45
C GLU A 397 29.24 6.57 -12.59
N ARG A 398 29.29 6.14 -11.32
CA ARG A 398 28.27 6.36 -10.30
C ARG A 398 28.95 6.87 -9.02
N PRO A 399 29.16 8.18 -8.87
CA PRO A 399 29.83 8.76 -7.72
C PRO A 399 28.96 8.55 -6.49
N ARG A 400 29.48 7.80 -5.51
CA ARG A 400 28.76 7.54 -4.26
C ARG A 400 29.09 8.62 -3.25
N LEU A 401 28.06 9.26 -2.71
CA LEU A 401 28.22 10.17 -1.59
C LEU A 401 28.86 9.38 -0.42
N PRO A 402 29.97 9.87 0.16
CA PRO A 402 30.63 9.16 1.26
C PRO A 402 29.70 9.09 2.47
N VAL A 403 29.50 7.88 3.00
CA VAL A 403 28.75 7.67 4.26
C VAL A 403 29.52 8.35 5.38
N ALA A 404 28.92 9.31 6.08
CA ALA A 404 29.55 10.05 7.16
C ALA A 404 28.49 10.46 8.20
N ALA A 405 28.88 10.54 9.47
CA ALA A 405 27.97 10.90 10.56
C ALA A 405 27.78 12.42 10.72
N ASN A 406 28.67 13.24 10.14
CA ASN A 406 28.59 14.70 10.17
C ASN A 406 29.44 15.36 9.06
N ALA A 407 29.24 16.66 8.84
CA ALA A 407 29.97 17.45 7.84
C ALA A 407 31.51 17.44 7.99
N GLN A 408 32.06 17.23 9.19
CA GLN A 408 33.53 17.22 9.38
C GLN A 408 34.13 15.90 8.92
N GLU A 409 33.51 14.77 9.26
CA GLU A 409 33.91 13.46 8.75
C GLU A 409 33.73 13.40 7.22
N MET A 410 32.63 13.98 6.71
CA MET A 410 32.38 14.07 5.27
C MET A 410 33.48 14.88 4.56
N ALA A 411 33.88 16.03 5.11
CA ALA A 411 34.96 16.85 4.54
C ALA A 411 36.29 16.10 4.44
N ALA A 412 36.65 15.32 5.48
CA ALA A 412 37.86 14.50 5.47
C ALA A 412 37.80 13.41 4.39
N LYS A 413 36.64 12.77 4.21
CA LYS A 413 36.42 11.78 3.14
C LYS A 413 36.46 12.41 1.75
N LEU A 414 35.88 13.60 1.56
CA LEU A 414 35.96 14.34 0.29
C LEU A 414 37.40 14.67 -0.09
N LEU A 415 38.21 15.15 0.87
CA LEU A 415 39.64 15.39 0.66
C LEU A 415 40.42 14.11 0.32
N ALA A 416 40.07 12.99 0.94
CA ALA A 416 40.68 11.70 0.63
C ALA A 416 40.33 11.20 -0.77
N MET A 417 39.12 11.48 -1.24
CA MET A 417 38.68 11.17 -2.61
C MET A 417 39.37 12.07 -3.65
N SER A 418 39.49 13.37 -3.38
CA SER A 418 40.09 14.33 -4.32
C SER A 418 40.76 15.49 -3.60
N ALA A 419 42.07 15.39 -3.37
CA ALA A 419 42.84 16.45 -2.71
C ALA A 419 43.22 17.62 -3.64
N ARG A 420 43.02 17.49 -4.96
CA ARG A 420 43.51 18.45 -5.98
C ARG A 420 42.43 19.38 -6.53
N THR A 421 41.22 19.37 -5.98
CA THR A 421 40.13 20.23 -6.44
C THR A 421 40.48 21.72 -6.24
N PRO A 422 40.44 22.56 -7.29
CA PRO A 422 40.67 23.99 -7.15
C PRO A 422 39.50 24.69 -6.45
N ALA A 423 39.76 25.85 -5.84
CA ALA A 423 38.71 26.68 -5.27
C ALA A 423 37.69 27.12 -6.34
N PHE A 424 36.42 27.16 -5.95
CA PHE A 424 35.31 27.44 -6.86
C PHE A 424 34.26 28.37 -6.26
N PHE A 425 33.46 29.00 -7.14
CA PHE A 425 32.29 29.77 -6.76
C PHE A 425 31.05 28.96 -7.15
N LEU A 426 30.33 28.39 -6.17
CA LEU A 426 29.12 27.62 -6.42
C LEU A 426 27.89 28.49 -6.21
N HIS A 427 27.12 28.71 -7.26
CA HIS A 427 25.84 29.39 -7.21
C HIS A 427 24.71 28.36 -7.29
N ILE A 428 23.83 28.36 -6.30
CA ILE A 428 22.70 27.45 -6.25
C ILE A 428 21.41 28.24 -6.44
N GLU A 429 20.74 27.99 -7.56
CA GLU A 429 19.46 28.60 -7.90
C GLU A 429 18.30 27.78 -7.30
N ARG A 430 17.18 28.45 -7.03
CA ARG A 430 15.94 27.83 -6.53
C ARG A 430 16.11 27.02 -5.23
N GLY A 431 17.05 27.40 -4.36
CA GLY A 431 17.30 26.75 -3.07
C GLY A 431 16.07 26.61 -2.17
N HIS A 432 15.05 27.46 -2.33
CA HIS A 432 13.75 27.33 -1.65
C HIS A 432 13.06 25.96 -1.84
N LEU A 433 13.40 25.20 -2.88
CA LEU A 433 12.90 23.85 -3.08
C LEU A 433 13.46 22.84 -2.07
N TRP A 434 14.60 23.13 -1.46
CA TRP A 434 15.20 22.32 -0.40
C TRP A 434 14.72 22.70 0.99
N PHE A 435 13.96 23.79 1.09
CA PHE A 435 13.46 24.32 2.35
C PHE A 435 11.94 24.17 2.44
N ASN A 436 11.45 24.15 3.68
CA ASN A 436 10.04 24.28 3.99
C ASN A 436 9.92 25.09 5.29
N GLY A 437 9.55 26.37 5.19
CA GLY A 437 9.51 27.27 6.33
C GLY A 437 10.89 27.62 6.87
N GLY A 438 11.90 27.71 6.01
CA GLY A 438 13.28 28.07 6.37
C GLY A 438 14.11 26.92 6.95
N ARG A 439 13.56 25.71 7.05
CA ARG A 439 14.27 24.49 7.46
C ARG A 439 14.47 23.55 6.30
N TRP A 440 15.57 22.80 6.30
CA TRP A 440 15.83 21.77 5.29
C TRP A 440 14.70 20.74 5.29
N ARG A 441 14.18 20.40 4.10
CA ARG A 441 13.26 19.28 3.93
C ARG A 441 13.96 17.98 4.38
N PRO A 442 13.24 16.98 4.93
CA PRO A 442 13.84 15.73 5.40
C PRO A 442 14.75 15.05 4.37
N GLU A 443 14.31 15.02 3.11
CA GLU A 443 15.06 14.45 1.98
C GLU A 443 16.32 15.26 1.58
N CYS A 444 16.38 16.52 2.01
CA CYS A 444 17.43 17.49 1.69
C CYS A 444 18.37 17.76 2.88
N VAL A 445 18.18 17.13 4.05
CA VAL A 445 19.03 17.36 5.23
C VAL A 445 20.50 17.07 4.93
N GLY A 446 20.78 15.99 4.20
CA GLY A 446 22.16 15.66 3.79
C GLY A 446 22.82 16.69 2.87
N ILE A 447 22.04 17.57 2.21
CA ILE A 447 22.57 18.67 1.39
C ILE A 447 23.27 19.70 2.29
N ALA A 448 22.69 20.00 3.46
CA ALA A 448 23.29 20.92 4.42
C ALA A 448 24.69 20.47 4.86
N ASP A 449 24.81 19.18 5.19
CA ASP A 449 26.08 18.55 5.55
C ASP A 449 27.07 18.58 4.39
N LEU A 450 26.61 18.28 3.17
CA LEU A 450 27.45 18.31 1.97
C LEU A 450 27.97 19.72 1.65
N LEU A 451 27.12 20.75 1.67
CA LEU A 451 27.54 22.13 1.42
C LEU A 451 28.55 22.60 2.47
N SER A 452 28.30 22.27 3.74
CA SER A 452 29.22 22.56 4.84
C SER A 452 30.55 21.80 4.69
N ALA A 453 30.50 20.55 4.24
CA ALA A 453 31.67 19.71 4.02
C ALA A 453 32.53 20.21 2.85
N LEU A 454 31.90 20.65 1.75
CA LEU A 454 32.59 21.18 0.56
C LEU A 454 33.45 22.40 0.89
N VAL A 455 32.89 23.34 1.66
CA VAL A 455 33.57 24.58 2.04
C VAL A 455 34.68 24.32 3.07
N LYS A 456 34.51 23.31 3.94
CA LYS A 456 35.54 22.86 4.88
C LYS A 456 36.68 22.09 4.18
N ALA A 457 36.36 21.26 3.19
CA ALA A 457 37.32 20.47 2.44
C ALA A 457 38.17 21.33 1.51
N TYR A 458 37.57 22.27 0.78
CA TYR A 458 38.23 23.04 -0.26
C TYR A 458 38.33 24.52 0.14
N SER A 459 39.37 24.84 0.91
CA SER A 459 39.60 26.21 1.42
C SER A 459 39.70 27.22 0.28
N GLY A 460 38.94 28.31 0.38
CA GLY A 460 38.87 29.37 -0.65
C GLY A 460 37.68 29.23 -1.60
N SER A 461 36.95 28.11 -1.56
CA SER A 461 35.65 27.99 -2.24
C SER A 461 34.56 28.74 -1.50
N VAL A 462 33.62 29.30 -2.25
CA VAL A 462 32.44 30.00 -1.73
C VAL A 462 31.17 29.47 -2.35
N ILE A 463 30.09 29.48 -1.57
CA ILE A 463 28.77 29.00 -1.99
C ILE A 463 27.74 30.09 -1.73
N VAL A 464 26.96 30.43 -2.76
CA VAL A 464 25.83 31.36 -2.69
C VAL A 464 24.55 30.62 -3.04
N LEU A 465 23.60 30.59 -2.11
CA LEU A 465 22.32 29.91 -2.23
C LEU A 465 21.19 30.92 -2.41
N GLU A 466 20.59 30.96 -3.61
CA GLU A 466 19.41 31.77 -3.88
C GLU A 466 18.15 31.09 -3.34
N THR A 467 17.40 31.78 -2.46
CA THR A 467 16.16 31.25 -1.87
C THR A 467 15.08 32.32 -1.72
N ARG A 468 13.82 31.88 -1.62
CA ARG A 468 12.64 32.74 -1.37
C ARG A 468 12.43 32.99 0.12
N GLU A 469 12.78 32.01 0.93
CA GLU A 469 12.70 32.05 2.39
C GLU A 469 14.09 32.03 3.01
N ALA A 470 14.23 32.69 4.16
CA ALA A 470 15.49 32.76 4.90
C ALA A 470 15.75 31.43 5.63
N PRO A 471 16.84 30.70 5.33
CA PRO A 471 17.14 29.46 6.03
C PRO A 471 17.60 29.74 7.47
N GLU A 472 17.10 28.99 8.45
CA GLU A 472 17.39 29.21 9.89
C GLU A 472 18.88 29.01 10.22
N GLU A 473 19.53 28.07 9.52
CA GLU A 473 20.90 27.61 9.83
C GLU A 473 21.98 28.31 8.99
N LEU A 474 21.59 29.10 7.98
CA LEU A 474 22.52 29.77 7.08
C LEU A 474 22.54 31.27 7.32
N THR A 475 23.71 31.87 7.16
CA THR A 475 23.80 33.32 7.16
C THR A 475 23.03 33.86 5.96
N THR A 476 22.11 34.78 6.20
CA THR A 476 21.16 35.23 5.18
C THR A 476 21.25 36.74 4.94
N ILE A 477 21.23 37.15 3.67
CA ILE A 477 21.06 38.54 3.24
C ILE A 477 19.79 38.65 2.40
N GLU A 478 18.93 39.62 2.73
CA GLU A 478 17.69 39.87 1.98
C GLU A 478 17.95 40.79 0.78
N ALA A 479 17.53 40.34 -0.41
CA ALA A 479 17.47 41.14 -1.61
C ALA A 479 16.17 41.96 -1.62
N SER A 480 16.26 43.23 -1.23
CA SER A 480 15.11 44.12 -1.02
C SER A 480 14.54 44.78 -2.29
N GLY A 481 15.02 44.41 -3.49
CA GLY A 481 14.66 45.09 -4.74
C GLY A 481 15.41 46.41 -4.97
N LEU A 482 15.03 47.18 -5.99
CA LEU A 482 15.71 48.40 -6.44
C LEU A 482 15.48 49.57 -5.47
N PRO A 483 16.55 50.19 -4.93
CA PRO A 483 16.42 51.42 -4.14
C PRO A 483 15.78 52.56 -4.94
N ARG A 484 15.16 53.53 -4.25
CA ARG A 484 14.45 54.66 -4.89
C ARG A 484 15.32 55.42 -5.90
N ALA A 485 16.58 55.68 -5.55
CA ALA A 485 17.52 56.37 -6.43
C ALA A 485 17.82 55.55 -7.70
N ALA A 486 17.99 54.23 -7.57
CA ALA A 486 18.23 53.32 -8.68
C ALA A 486 16.99 53.16 -9.56
N MET A 487 15.78 53.09 -8.99
CA MET A 487 14.53 53.07 -9.76
C MET A 487 14.36 54.35 -10.61
N LYS A 488 14.72 55.51 -10.06
CA LYS A 488 14.70 56.78 -10.82
C LYS A 488 15.66 56.74 -12.00
N GLN A 489 16.88 56.22 -11.82
CA GLN A 489 17.85 56.06 -12.90
C GLN A 489 17.34 55.07 -13.96
N TYR A 490 16.80 53.93 -13.53
CA TYR A 490 16.20 52.92 -14.39
C TYR A 490 15.07 53.50 -15.26
N LEU A 491 14.16 54.30 -14.70
CA LEU A 491 13.07 54.92 -15.47
C LEU A 491 13.54 56.05 -16.39
N ALA A 492 14.65 56.72 -16.06
CA ALA A 492 15.23 57.76 -16.91
C ALA A 492 16.02 57.17 -18.09
N SER A 493 16.55 55.96 -17.96
CA SER A 493 17.22 55.22 -19.04
C SER A 493 16.87 53.73 -18.97
N PRO A 494 15.60 53.38 -19.31
CA PRO A 494 15.14 52.01 -19.25
C PRO A 494 15.84 51.20 -20.35
N PRO A 495 16.24 49.95 -20.08
CA PRO A 495 16.93 49.09 -21.04
C PRO A 495 16.00 48.52 -22.13
N VAL A 496 14.86 49.18 -22.38
CA VAL A 496 13.84 48.84 -23.39
C VAL A 496 14.13 49.67 -24.65
N SER A 497 14.41 48.99 -25.75
CA SER A 497 15.21 49.49 -26.89
C SER A 497 14.69 50.72 -27.63
N ASP A 498 13.45 51.18 -27.40
CA ASP A 498 12.80 52.19 -28.26
C ASP A 498 12.15 53.39 -27.53
N CYS A 499 12.24 53.50 -26.21
CA CYS A 499 11.40 54.46 -25.46
C CYS A 499 12.07 55.74 -24.94
N GLY A 500 13.40 55.93 -25.10
CA GLY A 500 14.10 57.18 -24.73
C GLY A 500 14.08 57.57 -23.25
N GLY A 501 13.42 56.79 -22.39
CA GLY A 501 13.22 57.05 -20.96
C GLY A 501 12.11 58.06 -20.64
N TRP A 502 11.70 58.08 -19.37
CA TRP A 502 10.65 58.98 -18.88
C TRP A 502 11.20 60.04 -17.93
N THR A 503 10.86 61.30 -18.18
CA THR A 503 11.17 62.40 -17.26
C THR A 503 10.01 62.57 -16.28
N LEU A 504 10.15 62.02 -15.07
CA LEU A 504 9.09 61.97 -14.05
C LEU A 504 9.37 62.94 -12.90
N ASN A 505 8.34 63.59 -12.39
CA ASN A 505 8.44 64.48 -11.22
C ASN A 505 8.48 63.68 -9.90
N LYS A 506 8.78 64.36 -8.78
CA LYS A 506 8.92 63.72 -7.46
C LYS A 506 7.67 62.94 -7.06
N THR A 507 6.48 63.50 -7.23
CA THR A 507 5.21 62.85 -6.85
C THR A 507 4.95 61.58 -7.68
N GLN A 508 5.27 61.60 -8.98
CA GLN A 508 5.14 60.43 -9.86
C GLN A 508 6.13 59.33 -9.49
N ILE A 509 7.39 59.69 -9.19
CA ILE A 509 8.41 58.75 -8.72
C ILE A 509 8.00 58.14 -7.38
N ASP A 510 7.49 58.96 -6.47
CA ASP A 510 7.06 58.52 -5.14
C ASP A 510 5.88 57.55 -5.25
N TYR A 511 4.92 57.85 -6.13
CA TYR A 511 3.79 56.98 -6.44
C TYR A 511 4.24 55.64 -7.05
N ILE A 512 5.07 55.66 -8.10
CA ILE A 512 5.58 54.42 -8.72
C ILE A 512 6.39 53.60 -7.71
N PHE A 513 7.27 54.25 -6.94
CA PHE A 513 8.09 53.56 -5.93
C PHE A 513 7.20 52.84 -4.92
N GLN A 514 6.19 53.53 -4.37
CA GLN A 514 5.24 52.93 -3.43
C GLN A 514 4.40 51.81 -4.06
N ARG A 515 3.97 51.97 -5.31
CA ARG A 515 3.17 50.95 -6.03
C ARG A 515 3.96 49.70 -6.39
N MET A 516 5.26 49.84 -6.62
CA MET A 516 6.16 48.73 -6.92
C MET A 516 6.71 48.04 -5.68
N GLY A 517 6.15 48.31 -4.49
CA GLY A 517 6.56 47.68 -3.23
C GLY A 517 7.59 48.48 -2.41
N GLY A 518 7.98 49.66 -2.88
CA GLY A 518 8.93 50.55 -2.21
C GLY A 518 8.31 51.31 -1.03
N GLY A 519 8.64 50.90 0.19
CA GLY A 519 8.12 51.46 1.44
C GLY A 519 8.55 50.61 2.64
N HIS A 520 8.50 51.15 3.87
CA HIS A 520 8.87 50.43 5.11
C HIS A 520 10.27 49.76 5.08
N GLY A 521 11.26 50.40 4.44
CA GLY A 521 12.63 49.88 4.34
C GLY A 521 12.89 48.92 3.16
N ARG A 522 11.89 48.64 2.31
CA ARG A 522 12.03 47.82 1.10
C ARG A 522 12.18 48.66 -0.18
N GLY A 523 12.83 48.09 -1.20
CA GLY A 523 13.00 48.65 -2.53
C GLY A 523 11.88 48.25 -3.50
N ALA A 524 11.87 48.86 -4.68
CA ALA A 524 10.92 48.56 -5.75
C ALA A 524 11.23 47.21 -6.41
N HIS A 525 10.20 46.41 -6.66
CA HIS A 525 10.35 45.08 -7.23
C HIS A 525 10.88 45.12 -8.67
N ALA A 526 12.06 44.53 -8.92
CA ALA A 526 12.77 44.68 -10.20
C ALA A 526 12.02 44.07 -11.40
N PHE A 527 11.50 42.84 -11.27
CA PHE A 527 10.75 42.22 -12.37
C PHE A 527 9.44 42.95 -12.71
N GLY A 528 8.62 43.29 -11.71
CA GLY A 528 7.41 44.08 -11.92
C GLY A 528 7.71 45.44 -12.56
N LEU A 529 8.83 46.08 -12.22
CA LEU A 529 9.25 47.35 -12.81
C LEU A 529 9.61 47.18 -14.28
N ALA A 530 10.25 46.06 -14.65
CA ALA A 530 10.54 45.71 -16.02
C ALA A 530 9.25 45.49 -16.84
N LEU A 531 8.26 44.75 -16.30
CA LEU A 531 6.95 44.58 -16.95
C LEU A 531 6.24 45.92 -17.15
N LEU A 532 6.23 46.77 -16.12
CA LEU A 532 5.60 48.09 -16.18
C LEU A 532 6.27 48.98 -17.23
N ALA A 533 7.60 49.02 -17.26
CA ALA A 533 8.36 49.78 -18.25
C ALA A 533 8.10 49.26 -19.68
N GLN A 534 8.08 47.95 -19.88
CA GLN A 534 7.77 47.34 -21.17
C GLN A 534 6.36 47.72 -21.63
N LEU A 535 5.35 47.54 -20.78
CA LEU A 535 3.96 47.87 -21.10
C LEU A 535 3.76 49.36 -21.39
N ALA A 536 4.41 50.23 -20.61
CA ALA A 536 4.37 51.67 -20.84
C ALA A 536 5.02 52.08 -22.17
N ALA A 537 6.15 51.46 -22.52
CA ALA A 537 6.83 51.68 -23.80
C ALA A 537 5.95 51.25 -24.99
N GLU A 538 5.36 50.05 -24.92
CA GLU A 538 4.50 49.49 -25.98
C GLU A 538 3.21 50.32 -26.16
N LYS A 539 2.59 50.74 -25.04
CA LYS A 539 1.41 51.63 -25.06
C LYS A 539 1.74 53.11 -25.34
N LYS A 540 3.03 53.46 -25.52
CA LYS A 540 3.52 54.84 -25.72
C LYS A 540 3.00 55.82 -24.66
N THR A 541 3.01 55.40 -23.40
CA THR A 541 2.48 56.14 -22.25
C THR A 541 3.51 56.19 -21.11
N THR A 542 3.15 56.78 -19.97
CA THR A 542 4.03 56.81 -18.79
C THR A 542 3.74 55.62 -17.85
N PRO A 543 4.76 55.09 -17.13
CA PRO A 543 4.57 54.03 -16.13
C PRO A 543 3.51 54.36 -15.08
N GLU A 544 3.38 55.64 -14.71
CA GLU A 544 2.38 56.09 -13.74
C GLU A 544 0.95 55.95 -14.28
N GLN A 545 0.71 56.32 -15.54
CA GLN A 545 -0.59 56.21 -16.19
C GLN A 545 -1.03 54.75 -16.34
N VAL A 546 -0.09 53.84 -16.61
CA VAL A 546 -0.36 52.39 -16.62
C VAL A 546 -0.79 51.92 -15.23
N LEU A 547 -0.05 52.28 -14.18
CA LEU A 547 -0.39 51.88 -12.80
C LEU A 547 -1.75 52.41 -12.34
N ARG A 548 -2.19 53.57 -12.83
CA ARG A 548 -3.53 54.11 -12.52
C ARG A 548 -4.67 53.27 -13.12
N GLN A 549 -4.42 52.52 -14.19
CA GLN A 549 -5.43 51.59 -14.76
C GLN A 549 -5.67 50.38 -13.85
N TYR A 550 -4.72 50.07 -12.97
CA TYR A 550 -4.76 48.97 -12.01
C TYR A 550 -4.84 49.50 -10.58
N ALA A 551 -5.62 50.56 -10.33
CA ALA A 551 -5.56 51.33 -9.10
C ALA A 551 -5.69 50.49 -7.81
N ASP A 552 -6.49 49.42 -7.85
CA ASP A 552 -6.81 48.56 -6.70
C ASP A 552 -5.83 47.38 -6.52
N ASP A 553 -4.90 47.16 -7.46
CA ASP A 553 -4.03 45.99 -7.49
C ASP A 553 -2.62 46.25 -6.92
N TYR A 554 -2.09 45.27 -6.19
CA TYR A 554 -0.77 45.38 -5.55
C TYR A 554 0.07 44.09 -5.66
N ALA A 555 1.39 44.23 -5.58
CA ALA A 555 2.37 43.13 -5.55
C ALA A 555 2.14 42.05 -6.62
N LEU A 556 2.05 40.77 -6.24
CA LEU A 556 1.92 39.63 -7.15
C LEU A 556 0.68 39.71 -8.06
N GLU A 557 -0.45 40.21 -7.55
CA GLU A 557 -1.67 40.40 -8.34
C GLU A 557 -1.48 41.47 -9.42
N LEU A 558 -0.85 42.59 -9.06
CA LEU A 558 -0.48 43.63 -10.01
C LEU A 558 0.47 43.07 -11.09
N TYR A 559 1.51 42.34 -10.70
CA TYR A 559 2.48 41.79 -11.67
C TYR A 559 1.84 40.76 -12.59
N ALA A 560 0.93 39.92 -12.08
CA ALA A 560 0.17 38.97 -12.88
C ALA A 560 -0.73 39.69 -13.91
N LYS A 561 -1.40 40.78 -13.51
CA LYS A 561 -2.24 41.59 -14.41
C LYS A 561 -1.44 42.37 -15.45
N LEU A 562 -0.31 42.95 -15.05
CA LEU A 562 0.63 43.60 -15.99
C LEU A 562 1.17 42.60 -17.02
N PHE A 563 1.55 41.39 -16.58
CA PHE A 563 1.99 40.33 -17.48
C PHE A 563 0.85 39.87 -18.41
N ARG A 564 -0.36 39.67 -17.87
CA ARG A 564 -1.53 39.28 -18.67
C ARG A 564 -1.83 40.29 -19.77
N ASP A 565 -1.73 41.59 -19.47
CA ASP A 565 -1.96 42.64 -20.45
C ASP A 565 -0.89 42.62 -21.57
N ILE A 566 0.38 42.40 -21.21
CA ILE A 566 1.43 42.14 -22.22
C ILE A 566 1.08 40.90 -23.05
N TYR A 567 0.70 39.81 -22.39
CA TYR A 567 0.40 38.54 -23.05
C TYR A 567 -0.79 38.64 -24.01
N GLU A 568 -1.90 39.25 -23.58
CA GLU A 568 -3.16 39.27 -24.34
C GLU A 568 -3.21 40.40 -25.37
N ASN A 569 -2.67 41.57 -25.05
CA ASN A 569 -2.87 42.79 -25.82
C ASN A 569 -1.61 43.30 -26.54
N VAL A 570 -0.42 42.80 -26.18
CA VAL A 570 0.84 43.17 -26.84
C VAL A 570 1.38 42.01 -27.69
N LEU A 571 1.37 40.78 -27.19
CA LEU A 571 1.94 39.62 -27.90
C LEU A 571 1.02 39.08 -29.00
N ALA A 572 1.59 38.87 -30.18
CA ALA A 572 0.92 38.20 -31.29
C ALA A 572 0.63 36.72 -30.95
N PRO A 573 -0.38 36.08 -31.58
CA PRO A 573 -0.68 34.67 -31.35
C PRO A 573 0.53 33.71 -31.45
N PRO A 574 1.45 33.86 -32.44
CA PRO A 574 2.65 33.01 -32.52
C PRO A 574 3.63 33.24 -31.35
N GLU A 575 3.76 34.48 -30.88
CA GLU A 575 4.62 34.85 -29.75
C GLU A 575 4.09 34.28 -28.43
N ARG A 576 2.77 34.34 -28.22
CA ARG A 576 2.11 33.71 -27.08
C ARG A 576 2.34 32.20 -27.05
N ALA A 577 2.16 31.55 -28.20
CA ALA A 577 2.34 30.11 -28.33
C ALA A 577 3.80 29.72 -28.03
N LEU A 578 4.77 30.45 -28.60
CA LEU A 578 6.19 30.19 -28.35
C LEU A 578 6.57 30.46 -26.88
N LEU A 579 6.06 31.53 -26.26
CA LEU A 579 6.30 31.83 -24.85
C LEU A 579 5.74 30.71 -23.95
N TYR A 580 4.56 30.18 -24.28
CA TYR A 580 4.00 29.01 -23.59
C TYR A 580 4.90 27.78 -23.75
N ALA A 581 5.36 27.47 -24.97
CA ALA A 581 6.27 26.34 -25.18
C ALA A 581 7.60 26.50 -24.41
N CYS A 582 8.13 27.73 -24.34
CA CYS A 582 9.32 28.04 -23.54
C CYS A 582 9.08 27.82 -22.03
N SER A 583 7.86 28.08 -21.55
CA SER A 583 7.52 27.87 -20.14
C SER A 583 7.55 26.42 -19.71
N LEU A 584 7.43 25.46 -20.64
CA LEU A 584 7.47 24.02 -20.34
C LEU A 584 8.89 23.54 -19.93
N TYR A 585 9.94 24.29 -20.25
CA TYR A 585 11.33 23.96 -19.91
C TYR A 585 11.64 24.26 -18.44
N ARG A 586 12.28 23.31 -17.74
CA ARG A 586 12.60 23.45 -16.31
C ARG A 586 13.86 24.29 -16.02
N SER A 587 14.91 24.09 -16.80
CA SER A 587 16.25 24.61 -16.52
C SER A 587 16.70 25.71 -17.51
N GLY A 588 15.78 26.21 -18.34
CA GLY A 588 16.07 27.11 -19.45
C GLY A 588 16.10 26.40 -20.81
N LEU A 589 15.91 27.16 -21.87
CA LEU A 589 15.81 26.70 -23.24
C LEU A 589 17.19 26.80 -23.92
N HIS A 590 17.69 25.70 -24.46
CA HIS A 590 18.97 25.69 -25.18
C HIS A 590 18.81 26.36 -26.55
N TYR A 591 19.82 27.08 -27.05
CA TYR A 591 19.70 27.86 -28.28
C TYR A 591 19.28 27.03 -29.50
N SER A 592 19.73 25.77 -29.59
CA SER A 592 19.34 24.84 -30.67
C SER A 592 17.84 24.53 -30.68
N HIS A 593 17.16 24.64 -29.54
CA HIS A 593 15.74 24.32 -29.41
C HIS A 593 14.83 25.47 -29.84
N LEU A 594 15.29 26.72 -29.77
CA LEU A 594 14.45 27.89 -30.10
C LEU A 594 13.98 27.83 -31.55
N ALA A 595 14.92 27.65 -32.49
CA ALA A 595 14.62 27.53 -33.92
C ALA A 595 13.79 26.28 -34.25
N ARG A 596 13.99 25.18 -33.50
CA ARG A 596 13.22 23.93 -33.67
C ARG A 596 11.77 24.09 -33.21
N LEU A 597 11.54 24.79 -32.09
CA LEU A 597 10.19 25.15 -31.65
C LEU A 597 9.50 26.05 -32.66
N GLU A 598 10.16 27.10 -33.15
CA GLU A 598 9.59 27.98 -34.18
C GLU A 598 9.20 27.21 -35.46
N THR A 599 9.99 26.19 -35.82
CA THR A 599 9.68 25.30 -36.96
C THR A 599 8.45 24.44 -36.69
N VAL A 600 8.39 23.75 -35.54
CA VAL A 600 7.24 22.90 -35.16
C VAL A 600 5.95 23.71 -35.03
N MET A 601 6.07 24.95 -34.56
CA MET A 601 4.94 25.83 -34.28
C MET A 601 4.56 26.73 -35.47
N THR A 602 5.29 26.64 -36.59
CA THR A 602 5.09 27.47 -37.79
C THR A 602 5.12 28.99 -37.51
N SER A 603 5.95 29.40 -36.55
CA SER A 603 6.02 30.78 -36.04
C SER A 603 7.38 31.42 -36.32
N SER A 604 7.57 31.98 -37.52
CA SER A 604 8.82 32.67 -37.86
C SER A 604 8.96 34.01 -37.11
N ALA A 605 10.16 34.29 -36.61
CA ALA A 605 10.56 35.54 -35.93
C ALA A 605 9.92 35.82 -34.56
N ALA A 606 9.18 34.87 -33.97
CA ALA A 606 8.58 35.03 -32.65
C ALA A 606 9.63 35.06 -31.54
N GLY A 607 10.69 34.26 -31.65
CA GLY A 607 11.79 34.19 -30.68
C GLY A 607 12.56 35.49 -30.58
N GLU A 608 12.96 36.07 -31.72
CA GLU A 608 13.61 37.39 -31.79
C GLU A 608 12.74 38.47 -31.14
N SER A 609 11.43 38.41 -31.38
CA SER A 609 10.43 39.31 -30.80
C SER A 609 10.38 39.24 -29.27
N LEU A 610 10.45 38.03 -28.69
CA LEU A 610 10.45 37.81 -27.24
C LEU A 610 11.76 38.24 -26.59
N ILE A 611 12.90 38.04 -27.28
CA ILE A 611 14.23 38.48 -26.82
C ILE A 611 14.32 40.01 -26.83
N ARG A 612 13.89 40.67 -27.92
CA ARG A 612 13.85 42.15 -28.02
C ARG A 612 13.03 42.79 -26.90
N ARG A 613 11.93 42.14 -26.48
CA ARG A 613 11.07 42.58 -25.37
C ARG A 613 11.56 42.15 -23.99
N ARG A 614 12.72 41.50 -23.90
CA ARG A 614 13.32 40.96 -22.67
C ARG A 614 12.40 40.03 -21.87
N LEU A 615 11.45 39.39 -22.55
CA LEU A 615 10.64 38.31 -21.95
C LEU A 615 11.43 37.00 -21.92
N LEU A 616 12.36 36.81 -22.85
CA LEU A 616 13.41 35.81 -22.80
C LEU A 616 14.76 36.50 -22.58
N ALA A 617 15.45 36.14 -21.49
CA ALA A 617 16.80 36.62 -21.20
C ALA A 617 17.83 35.71 -21.86
N GLU A 618 18.79 36.30 -22.56
CA GLU A 618 19.88 35.58 -23.25
C GLU A 618 21.12 35.50 -22.34
N ASP A 619 21.71 34.31 -22.27
CA ASP A 619 22.95 34.04 -21.53
C ASP A 619 23.73 32.91 -22.19
N ALA A 620 24.75 33.29 -22.97
CA ALA A 620 25.58 32.41 -23.78
C ALA A 620 24.77 31.47 -24.70
N GLU A 621 24.69 30.18 -24.36
CA GLU A 621 24.01 29.14 -25.16
C GLU A 621 22.54 28.92 -24.73
N TRP A 622 22.02 29.73 -23.80
CA TRP A 622 20.74 29.49 -23.14
C TRP A 622 19.83 30.73 -23.14
N PHE A 623 18.53 30.46 -23.21
CA PHE A 623 17.45 31.41 -23.04
C PHE A 623 16.66 31.10 -21.77
N TYR A 624 16.38 32.11 -20.97
CA TYR A 624 15.68 31.96 -19.69
C TYR A 624 14.39 32.74 -19.67
N LEU A 625 13.31 32.08 -19.26
CA LEU A 625 12.03 32.69 -18.95
C LEU A 625 11.92 32.89 -17.44
N HIS A 626 11.52 34.08 -17.01
CA HIS A 626 11.35 34.38 -15.59
C HIS A 626 10.26 33.48 -14.96
N ASP A 627 10.50 32.95 -13.75
CA ASP A 627 9.60 32.02 -13.04
C ASP A 627 8.13 32.48 -13.03
N LEU A 628 7.89 33.76 -12.69
CA LEU A 628 6.53 34.32 -12.66
C LEU A 628 5.90 34.35 -14.06
N ALA A 629 6.67 34.64 -15.11
CA ALA A 629 6.18 34.62 -16.48
C ALA A 629 5.86 33.19 -16.94
N ALA A 630 6.68 32.21 -16.58
CA ALA A 630 6.43 30.80 -16.84
C ALA A 630 5.14 30.32 -16.15
N GLU A 631 4.96 30.67 -14.87
CA GLU A 631 3.75 30.33 -14.10
C GLU A 631 2.49 30.96 -14.70
N GLN A 632 2.55 32.24 -15.09
CA GLN A 632 1.41 32.89 -15.74
C GLN A 632 1.13 32.31 -17.13
N ALA A 633 2.16 31.98 -17.91
CA ALA A 633 2.00 31.31 -19.19
C ALA A 633 1.32 29.92 -19.03
N HIS A 634 1.69 29.17 -17.99
CA HIS A 634 1.02 27.91 -17.63
C HIS A 634 -0.46 28.10 -17.25
N LYS A 635 -0.80 29.16 -16.50
CA LYS A 635 -2.21 29.47 -16.16
C LYS A 635 -3.04 29.83 -17.40
N LEU A 636 -2.40 30.33 -18.44
CA LEU A 636 -3.00 30.72 -19.71
C LEU A 636 -2.81 29.63 -20.79
N ALA A 637 -2.53 28.39 -20.38
CA ALA A 637 -2.20 27.28 -21.25
C ALA A 637 -3.29 26.99 -22.30
N PRO A 638 -2.91 26.64 -23.54
CA PRO A 638 -3.81 26.02 -24.50
C PRO A 638 -4.22 24.60 -24.07
N ASP A 639 -5.22 24.04 -24.75
CA ASP A 639 -5.80 22.69 -24.53
C ASP A 639 -4.77 21.60 -24.16
N ALA A 640 -5.16 20.67 -23.28
CA ALA A 640 -4.33 19.60 -22.73
C ALA A 640 -3.65 18.76 -23.82
N ALA A 641 -4.34 18.53 -24.95
CA ALA A 641 -3.80 17.81 -26.10
C ALA A 641 -2.56 18.51 -26.71
N ARG A 642 -2.61 19.84 -26.87
CA ARG A 642 -1.49 20.62 -27.41
C ARG A 642 -0.30 20.65 -26.46
N THR A 643 -0.58 20.66 -25.15
CA THR A 643 0.47 20.58 -24.14
C THR A 643 1.20 19.23 -24.21
N LEU A 644 0.46 18.13 -24.30
CA LEU A 644 1.02 16.79 -24.50
C LEU A 644 1.86 16.71 -25.80
N ASP A 645 1.36 17.27 -26.91
CA ASP A 645 2.12 17.32 -28.17
C ASP A 645 3.42 18.11 -28.02
N LEU A 646 3.41 19.28 -27.38
CA LEU A 646 4.61 20.08 -27.14
C LEU A 646 5.62 19.33 -26.26
N GLN A 647 5.16 18.68 -25.18
CA GLN A 647 6.02 17.86 -24.33
C GLN A 647 6.71 16.73 -25.12
N ARG A 648 5.99 16.07 -26.04
CA ARG A 648 6.57 15.05 -26.95
C ARG A 648 7.64 15.62 -27.88
N HIS A 649 7.43 16.81 -28.43
CA HIS A 649 8.43 17.47 -29.28
C HIS A 649 9.66 17.86 -28.48
N ILE A 650 9.49 18.45 -27.29
CA ILE A 650 10.60 18.86 -26.43
C ILE A 650 11.42 17.65 -25.98
N ALA A 651 10.77 16.54 -25.58
CA ALA A 651 11.45 15.28 -25.28
C ALA A 651 12.30 14.83 -26.47
N SER A 652 11.71 14.84 -27.67
CA SER A 652 12.39 14.44 -28.90
C SER A 652 13.55 15.36 -29.28
N PHE A 653 13.51 16.65 -28.91
CA PHE A 653 14.63 17.56 -29.11
C PHE A 653 15.81 17.20 -28.22
N TRP A 654 15.57 16.98 -26.93
CA TRP A 654 16.62 16.55 -26.00
C TRP A 654 17.21 15.20 -26.39
N MET A 655 16.39 14.25 -26.81
CA MET A 655 16.82 12.94 -27.31
C MET A 655 17.67 13.06 -28.57
N SER A 656 17.25 13.91 -29.50
CA SER A 656 17.98 14.20 -30.74
C SER A 656 19.32 14.91 -30.48
N ASP A 657 19.42 15.74 -29.46
CA ASP A 657 20.67 16.40 -29.07
C ASP A 657 21.59 15.43 -28.29
N LEU A 658 21.01 14.41 -27.63
CA LEU A 658 21.76 13.32 -27.00
C LEU A 658 22.33 12.34 -28.03
N GLN A 659 21.65 12.11 -29.16
CA GLN A 659 22.08 11.19 -30.24
C GLN A 659 22.45 9.77 -29.77
N GLY A 660 21.84 9.30 -28.67
CA GLY A 660 22.20 8.01 -28.07
C GLY A 660 23.61 7.95 -27.45
N GLN A 661 24.28 9.10 -27.28
CA GLN A 661 25.55 9.16 -26.57
C GLN A 661 25.36 8.75 -25.11
N ASN A 662 26.32 8.00 -24.57
CA ASN A 662 26.35 7.56 -23.18
C ASN A 662 27.57 8.10 -22.39
N ASN A 663 28.38 8.97 -23.03
CA ASN A 663 29.52 9.61 -22.37
C ASN A 663 29.03 10.49 -21.21
N LEU A 664 29.65 10.34 -20.04
CA LEU A 664 29.28 10.98 -18.77
C LEU A 664 29.70 12.46 -18.69
N LEU A 665 29.31 13.23 -19.70
CA LEU A 665 29.44 14.68 -19.72
C LEU A 665 28.21 15.29 -19.06
N GLU A 666 28.39 16.38 -18.30
CA GLU A 666 27.29 17.09 -17.63
C GLU A 666 26.19 17.51 -18.61
N ALA A 667 26.56 17.90 -19.83
CA ALA A 667 25.61 18.21 -20.89
C ALA A 667 24.72 17.00 -21.26
N ASN A 668 25.29 15.80 -21.36
CA ASN A 668 24.55 14.58 -21.72
C ASN A 668 23.68 14.08 -20.56
N ILE A 669 24.18 14.18 -19.33
CA ILE A 669 23.40 13.87 -18.11
C ILE A 669 22.18 14.79 -18.02
N ARG A 670 22.37 16.11 -18.22
CA ARG A 670 21.28 17.08 -18.25
C ARG A 670 20.28 16.80 -19.37
N ARG A 671 20.74 16.54 -20.59
CA ARG A 671 19.89 16.17 -21.74
C ARG A 671 19.04 14.93 -21.44
N ALA A 672 19.65 13.89 -20.85
CA ALA A 672 18.95 12.67 -20.47
C ALA A 672 17.88 12.91 -19.39
N LEU A 673 18.16 13.71 -18.36
CA LEU A 673 17.21 14.05 -17.31
C LEU A 673 16.05 14.91 -17.84
N GLU A 674 16.32 15.91 -18.69
CA GLU A 674 15.26 16.70 -19.31
C GLU A 674 14.42 15.85 -20.27
N ALA A 675 15.04 14.98 -21.08
CA ALA A 675 14.31 14.03 -21.91
C ALA A 675 13.39 13.13 -21.07
N LEU A 676 13.90 12.55 -19.99
CA LEU A 676 13.13 11.69 -19.08
C LEU A 676 11.93 12.43 -18.47
N TYR A 677 12.12 13.66 -17.99
CA TYR A 677 11.04 14.50 -17.45
C TYR A 677 9.97 14.75 -18.51
N HIS A 678 10.35 15.17 -19.72
CA HIS A 678 9.40 15.48 -20.78
C HIS A 678 8.68 14.22 -21.30
N LEU A 679 9.32 13.05 -21.28
CA LEU A 679 8.68 11.76 -21.57
C LEU A 679 7.60 11.40 -20.54
N GLU A 680 7.84 11.69 -19.24
CA GLU A 680 6.84 11.50 -18.19
C GLU A 680 5.63 12.41 -18.39
N GLN A 681 5.87 13.70 -18.63
CA GLN A 681 4.82 14.68 -18.91
C GLN A 681 4.04 14.32 -20.19
N ALA A 682 4.68 13.67 -21.16
CA ALA A 682 4.06 13.18 -22.38
C ALA A 682 3.32 11.83 -22.23
N GLY A 683 3.54 11.09 -21.14
CA GLY A 683 3.05 9.72 -20.96
C GLY A 683 3.74 8.66 -21.83
N GLU A 684 4.86 8.98 -22.48
CA GLU A 684 5.60 8.11 -23.40
C GLU A 684 6.59 7.19 -22.68
N THR A 685 6.11 6.45 -21.69
CA THR A 685 6.96 5.64 -20.79
C THR A 685 7.77 4.54 -21.49
N TRP A 686 7.40 4.10 -22.70
CA TRP A 686 8.14 3.07 -23.44
C TRP A 686 9.47 3.58 -24.00
N ARG A 687 9.57 4.89 -24.27
CA ARG A 687 10.75 5.53 -24.86
C ARG A 687 11.89 5.78 -23.88
N ILE A 688 11.68 5.53 -22.58
CA ILE A 688 12.74 5.66 -21.57
C ILE A 688 13.94 4.77 -21.89
N THR A 689 13.71 3.64 -22.57
CA THR A 689 14.76 2.70 -22.98
C THR A 689 15.65 3.22 -24.10
N GLU A 690 15.25 4.30 -24.80
CA GLU A 690 16.09 5.01 -25.76
C GLU A 690 17.19 5.85 -25.06
N ILE A 691 17.04 6.11 -23.76
CA ILE A 691 18.03 6.83 -22.94
C ILE A 691 18.99 5.82 -22.32
N ALA A 692 20.29 6.12 -22.33
CA ALA A 692 21.27 5.31 -21.63
C ALA A 692 21.11 5.46 -20.11
N ALA A 693 20.89 4.35 -19.40
CA ALA A 693 20.64 4.36 -17.95
C ALA A 693 21.85 4.85 -17.14
N GLU A 694 23.06 4.72 -17.68
CA GLU A 694 24.32 5.20 -17.09
C GLU A 694 24.32 6.71 -16.88
N LEU A 695 23.72 7.47 -17.81
CA LEU A 695 23.61 8.93 -17.70
C LEU A 695 22.70 9.32 -16.54
N LEU A 696 21.60 8.60 -16.35
CA LEU A 696 20.64 8.84 -15.27
C LEU A 696 21.16 8.36 -13.92
N GLY A 697 22.00 7.32 -13.90
CA GLY A 697 22.65 6.80 -12.68
C GLY A 697 23.58 7.80 -11.98
N ARG A 698 23.96 8.91 -12.64
CA ARG A 698 24.69 10.04 -12.02
C ARG A 698 23.82 10.90 -11.12
N ARG A 699 22.50 10.93 -11.35
CA ARG A 699 21.50 11.62 -10.52
C ARG A 699 20.32 10.67 -10.21
N PRO A 700 20.59 9.59 -9.45
CA PRO A 700 19.65 8.50 -9.30
C PRO A 700 18.39 8.90 -8.54
N GLY A 701 18.44 9.89 -7.64
CA GLY A 701 17.27 10.33 -6.87
C GLY A 701 16.24 11.02 -7.75
N GLU A 702 16.67 11.99 -8.56
CA GLU A 702 15.80 12.67 -9.52
C GLU A 702 15.20 11.68 -10.52
N ALA A 703 16.04 10.87 -11.17
CA ALA A 703 15.61 9.90 -12.16
C ALA A 703 14.67 8.83 -11.58
N ALA A 704 14.98 8.29 -10.40
CA ALA A 704 14.12 7.33 -9.71
C ALA A 704 12.77 7.95 -9.34
N SER A 705 12.74 9.20 -8.89
CA SER A 705 11.48 9.89 -8.56
C SER A 705 10.54 10.00 -9.77
N ILE A 706 11.09 10.30 -10.96
CA ILE A 706 10.31 10.37 -12.21
C ILE A 706 9.79 8.97 -12.57
N LEU A 707 10.64 7.96 -12.52
CA LEU A 707 10.26 6.58 -12.84
C LEU A 707 9.20 6.02 -11.89
N TRP A 708 9.27 6.34 -10.59
CA TRP A 708 8.22 6.00 -9.61
C TRP A 708 6.89 6.71 -9.90
N ARG A 709 6.90 7.96 -10.38
CA ARG A 709 5.67 8.64 -10.83
C ARG A 709 5.10 8.02 -12.10
N MET A 710 5.94 7.65 -13.06
CA MET A 710 5.52 6.91 -14.26
C MET A 710 4.86 5.58 -13.88
N GLU A 711 5.47 4.82 -12.96
CA GLU A 711 4.90 3.56 -12.45
C GLU A 711 3.52 3.78 -11.82
N LYS A 712 3.42 4.73 -10.87
CA LYS A 712 2.15 5.07 -10.22
C LYS A 712 1.04 5.44 -11.21
N SER A 713 1.38 6.21 -12.25
CA SER A 713 0.45 6.58 -13.32
C SER A 713 -0.01 5.35 -14.13
N LEU A 714 0.89 4.43 -14.45
CA LEU A 714 0.56 3.20 -15.17
C LEU A 714 -0.32 2.25 -14.32
N VAL A 715 -0.05 2.14 -13.02
CA VAL A 715 -0.88 1.34 -12.10
C VAL A 715 -2.29 1.89 -12.01
N ALA A 716 -2.46 3.22 -11.96
CA ALA A 716 -3.76 3.88 -11.93
C ALA A 716 -4.60 3.64 -13.21
N GLN A 717 -3.95 3.36 -14.34
CA GLN A 717 -4.61 3.01 -15.61
C GLN A 717 -5.13 1.56 -15.66
N GLY A 718 -4.84 0.74 -14.65
CA GLY A 718 -5.39 -0.59 -14.48
C GLY A 718 -4.46 -1.74 -14.93
N PRO A 719 -4.92 -3.00 -14.78
CA PRO A 719 -4.08 -4.19 -14.86
C PRO A 719 -3.49 -4.46 -16.27
N ARG A 720 -4.08 -3.89 -17.33
CA ARG A 720 -3.58 -4.02 -18.71
C ARG A 720 -2.20 -3.39 -18.92
N GLN A 721 -1.73 -2.56 -17.99
CA GLN A 721 -0.42 -1.90 -18.09
C GLN A 721 0.74 -2.68 -17.44
N ALA A 722 0.50 -3.90 -16.96
CA ALA A 722 1.49 -4.69 -16.21
C ALA A 722 2.85 -4.85 -16.94
N GLU A 723 2.85 -5.01 -18.27
CA GLU A 723 4.09 -5.07 -19.07
C GLU A 723 4.87 -3.75 -19.05
N ARG A 724 4.17 -2.62 -19.20
CA ARG A 724 4.79 -1.28 -19.15
C ARG A 724 5.31 -0.96 -17.75
N VAL A 725 4.60 -1.40 -16.70
CA VAL A 725 5.08 -1.30 -15.32
C VAL A 725 6.37 -2.09 -15.14
N CYS A 726 6.47 -3.30 -15.69
CA CYS A 726 7.72 -4.08 -15.66
C CYS A 726 8.87 -3.36 -16.39
N ILE A 727 8.62 -2.73 -17.55
CA ILE A 727 9.65 -1.97 -18.28
C ILE A 727 10.18 -0.81 -17.43
N VAL A 728 9.28 -0.04 -16.79
CA VAL A 728 9.66 1.09 -15.94
C VAL A 728 10.44 0.62 -14.72
N LEU A 729 9.99 -0.43 -14.04
CA LEU A 729 10.67 -0.97 -12.85
C LEU A 729 12.02 -1.64 -13.20
N ASP A 730 12.13 -2.32 -14.34
CA ASP A 730 13.40 -2.86 -14.85
C ASP A 730 14.39 -1.74 -15.16
N TYR A 731 13.91 -0.68 -15.82
CA TYR A 731 14.73 0.50 -16.12
C TYR A 731 15.15 1.24 -14.85
N LEU A 732 14.25 1.35 -13.86
CA LEU A 732 14.55 1.90 -12.54
C LEU A 732 15.69 1.14 -11.85
N LEU A 733 15.69 -0.19 -11.90
CA LEU A 733 16.79 -0.98 -11.32
C LEU A 733 18.12 -0.82 -12.06
N LYS A 734 18.12 -0.43 -13.34
CA LYS A 734 19.36 -0.07 -14.05
C LYS A 734 19.92 1.25 -13.51
N VAL A 735 19.06 2.21 -13.18
CA VAL A 735 19.41 3.52 -12.62
C VAL A 735 19.78 3.44 -11.14
N ALA A 736 18.96 2.76 -10.34
CA ALA A 736 19.09 2.58 -8.90
C ALA A 736 19.05 1.07 -8.54
N PRO A 737 20.18 0.36 -8.65
CA PRO A 737 20.24 -1.09 -8.41
C PRO A 737 19.95 -1.50 -6.98
N ASP A 738 20.08 -0.59 -6.02
CA ASP A 738 19.90 -0.86 -4.60
C ASP A 738 18.44 -0.58 -4.13
N ASP A 739 17.51 -0.28 -5.05
CA ASP A 739 16.10 -0.05 -4.73
C ASP A 739 15.35 -1.37 -4.51
N GLY A 740 15.38 -1.85 -3.26
CA GLY A 740 14.67 -3.05 -2.84
C GLY A 740 13.14 -2.99 -3.01
N LYS A 741 12.54 -1.79 -3.04
CA LYS A 741 11.10 -1.62 -3.30
C LYS A 741 10.80 -1.90 -4.78
N ALA A 742 11.63 -1.39 -5.69
CA ALA A 742 11.53 -1.66 -7.12
C ALA A 742 11.73 -3.14 -7.43
N MET A 743 12.70 -3.81 -6.78
CA MET A 743 12.90 -5.25 -6.90
C MET A 743 11.64 -6.05 -6.51
N ARG A 744 11.06 -5.71 -5.36
CA ARG A 744 9.86 -6.40 -4.85
C ARG A 744 8.68 -6.22 -5.81
N PHE A 745 8.37 -4.99 -6.23
CA PHE A 745 7.26 -4.77 -7.14
C PHE A 745 7.51 -5.38 -8.53
N LEU A 746 8.74 -5.31 -9.06
CA LEU A 746 9.07 -5.96 -10.33
C LEU A 746 8.84 -7.48 -10.21
N GLY A 747 9.27 -8.12 -9.12
CA GLY A 747 9.01 -9.53 -8.87
C GLY A 747 7.51 -9.88 -8.82
N GLU A 748 6.70 -9.04 -8.17
CA GLU A 748 5.23 -9.24 -8.09
C GLU A 748 4.55 -9.15 -9.46
N TYR A 749 4.89 -8.13 -10.27
CA TYR A 749 4.35 -7.99 -11.62
C TYR A 749 4.85 -9.08 -12.56
N ARG A 750 6.11 -9.50 -12.43
CA ARG A 750 6.65 -10.63 -13.20
C ARG A 750 5.92 -11.93 -12.91
N ARG A 751 5.63 -12.24 -11.64
CA ARG A 751 4.85 -13.45 -11.30
C ARG A 751 3.42 -13.42 -11.83
N LYS A 752 2.82 -12.23 -11.92
CA LYS A 752 1.49 -12.05 -12.56
C LYS A 752 1.52 -12.28 -14.08
N LEU A 753 2.61 -11.91 -14.75
CA LEU A 753 2.74 -12.01 -16.21
C LEU A 753 3.28 -13.36 -16.70
N TYR A 754 4.29 -13.90 -16.02
CA TYR A 754 5.10 -15.03 -16.49
C TYR A 754 4.88 -16.31 -15.69
N GLY A 755 4.09 -16.27 -14.61
CA GLY A 755 3.79 -17.45 -13.79
C GLY A 755 4.40 -17.39 -12.38
N LYS A 756 3.90 -18.25 -11.49
CA LYS A 756 4.29 -18.25 -10.07
C LYS A 756 5.74 -18.72 -9.84
N ASP A 757 6.35 -19.38 -10.82
CA ASP A 757 7.67 -20.01 -10.86
C ASP A 757 8.73 -19.18 -11.61
N ASP A 758 8.48 -17.89 -11.89
CA ASP A 758 9.44 -17.01 -12.57
C ASP A 758 10.77 -16.88 -11.79
N ALA A 759 11.83 -17.45 -12.33
CA ALA A 759 13.16 -17.50 -11.71
C ALA A 759 13.77 -16.10 -11.46
N ARG A 760 13.44 -15.12 -12.31
CA ARG A 760 13.93 -13.76 -12.15
C ARG A 760 13.22 -13.04 -11.00
N ALA A 761 11.92 -13.29 -10.79
CA ALA A 761 11.20 -12.79 -9.63
C ALA A 761 11.76 -13.35 -8.32
N LEU A 762 12.14 -14.63 -8.29
CA LEU A 762 12.82 -15.25 -7.14
C LEU A 762 14.14 -14.52 -6.81
N GLU A 763 14.99 -14.26 -7.80
CA GLU A 763 16.24 -13.51 -7.63
C GLU A 763 16.01 -12.10 -7.09
N LEU A 764 15.00 -11.40 -7.63
CA LEU A 764 14.63 -10.05 -7.20
C LEU A 764 14.18 -10.03 -5.74
N PHE A 765 13.34 -10.98 -5.31
CA PHE A 765 12.90 -11.06 -3.92
C PHE A 765 14.03 -11.43 -2.97
N ARG A 766 14.92 -12.35 -3.37
CA ARG A 766 16.12 -12.70 -2.59
C ARG A 766 17.01 -11.47 -2.39
N THR A 767 17.29 -10.73 -3.45
CA THR A 767 18.13 -9.52 -3.38
C THR A 767 17.45 -8.43 -2.54
N ALA A 768 16.15 -8.23 -2.69
CA ALA A 768 15.38 -7.27 -1.88
C ALA A 768 15.43 -7.59 -0.38
N ALA A 769 15.37 -8.87 0.00
CA ALA A 769 15.50 -9.32 1.38
C ALA A 769 16.93 -9.11 1.93
N GLN A 770 17.96 -9.19 1.10
CA GLN A 770 19.35 -8.94 1.50
C GLN A 770 19.66 -7.45 1.67
N ILE A 771 19.09 -6.57 0.85
CA ILE A 771 19.28 -5.11 0.95
C ILE A 771 18.57 -4.55 2.17
N TYR A 772 17.36 -5.05 2.47
CA TYR A 772 16.58 -4.64 3.64
C TYR A 772 16.24 -5.85 4.54
N PRO A 773 17.23 -6.40 5.27
CA PRO A 773 17.03 -7.61 6.07
C PRO A 773 15.96 -7.47 7.15
N SER A 774 15.72 -6.26 7.66
CA SER A 774 14.74 -5.99 8.71
C SER A 774 13.32 -5.78 8.20
N PHE A 775 13.04 -5.91 6.89
CA PHE A 775 11.73 -5.65 6.31
C PHE A 775 10.97 -6.95 5.98
N PRO A 776 9.96 -7.35 6.80
CA PRO A 776 9.27 -8.63 6.65
C PRO A 776 8.64 -8.90 5.27
N PRO A 777 8.02 -7.93 4.57
CA PRO A 777 7.39 -8.20 3.27
C PRO A 777 8.35 -8.71 2.20
N SER A 778 9.64 -8.34 2.25
CA SER A 778 10.64 -8.88 1.33
C SER A 778 10.87 -10.38 1.55
N TRP A 779 10.91 -10.82 2.81
CA TRP A 779 11.05 -12.23 3.18
C TRP A 779 9.81 -13.04 2.85
N ALA A 780 8.62 -12.48 3.07
CA ALA A 780 7.36 -13.12 2.71
C ALA A 780 7.29 -13.43 1.20
N ASN A 781 7.62 -12.44 0.36
CA ASN A 781 7.63 -12.63 -1.10
C ASN A 781 8.71 -13.62 -1.56
N PHE A 782 9.89 -13.59 -0.94
CA PHE A 782 10.95 -14.56 -1.23
C PHE A 782 10.51 -15.99 -0.88
N GLY A 783 9.92 -16.21 0.29
CA GLY A 783 9.41 -17.52 0.72
C GLY A 783 8.29 -18.04 -0.20
N HIS A 784 7.31 -17.20 -0.53
CA HIS A 784 6.24 -17.57 -1.48
C HIS A 784 6.76 -17.89 -2.88
N ALA A 785 7.82 -17.20 -3.34
CA ALA A 785 8.44 -17.51 -4.63
C ALA A 785 9.23 -18.82 -4.55
N ALA A 786 9.98 -19.03 -3.47
CA ALA A 786 10.77 -20.24 -3.25
C ALA A 786 9.90 -21.51 -3.23
N ILE A 787 8.74 -21.47 -2.54
CA ILE A 787 7.77 -22.58 -2.52
C ILE A 787 7.29 -22.95 -3.94
N SER A 788 7.12 -21.97 -4.83
CA SER A 788 6.66 -22.20 -6.21
C SER A 788 7.78 -22.62 -7.18
N CYS A 789 9.05 -22.30 -6.89
CA CYS A 789 10.19 -22.52 -7.80
C CYS A 789 10.92 -23.86 -7.56
N GLY A 790 10.46 -24.69 -6.62
CA GLY A 790 10.97 -26.03 -6.37
C GLY A 790 12.03 -26.13 -5.25
N GLU A 791 12.54 -27.34 -5.05
CA GLU A 791 13.32 -27.72 -3.85
C GLU A 791 14.60 -26.89 -3.65
N ARG A 792 15.34 -26.61 -4.72
CA ARG A 792 16.57 -25.81 -4.61
C ARG A 792 16.31 -24.39 -4.08
N ALA A 793 15.31 -23.72 -4.65
CA ALA A 793 14.94 -22.37 -4.22
C ALA A 793 14.47 -22.36 -2.76
N LEU A 794 13.79 -23.43 -2.34
CA LEU A 794 13.31 -23.63 -0.99
C LEU A 794 14.46 -23.79 0.01
N GLN A 795 15.47 -24.59 -0.32
CA GLN A 795 16.68 -24.72 0.52
C GLN A 795 17.45 -23.41 0.64
N GLU A 796 17.56 -22.63 -0.46
CA GLU A 796 18.18 -21.31 -0.45
C GLU A 796 17.44 -20.33 0.47
N PHE A 797 16.10 -20.33 0.44
CA PHE A 797 15.27 -19.51 1.34
C PHE A 797 15.46 -19.90 2.81
N LEU A 798 15.39 -21.19 3.13
CA LEU A 798 15.54 -21.70 4.50
C LEU A 798 16.92 -21.37 5.09
N ALA A 799 17.98 -21.43 4.27
CA ALA A 799 19.33 -21.04 4.69
C ALA A 799 19.45 -19.52 4.91
N ALA A 800 18.81 -18.71 4.06
CA ALA A 800 18.86 -17.26 4.16
C ALA A 800 18.08 -16.75 5.39
N ILE A 801 16.86 -17.25 5.62
CA ILE A 801 16.00 -16.78 6.71
C ILE A 801 16.51 -17.18 8.09
N ALA A 802 17.30 -18.27 8.19
CA ALA A 802 17.98 -18.66 9.42
C ALA A 802 18.96 -17.59 9.94
N ASN A 803 19.47 -16.74 9.05
CA ASN A 803 20.39 -15.64 9.38
C ASN A 803 19.69 -14.26 9.41
N ALA A 804 18.37 -14.22 9.26
CA ALA A 804 17.61 -12.97 9.26
C ALA A 804 17.53 -12.35 10.68
N PRO A 805 17.48 -11.02 10.80
CA PRO A 805 17.29 -10.38 12.09
C PRO A 805 15.89 -10.72 12.65
N ALA A 806 15.76 -10.84 13.97
CA ALA A 806 14.51 -11.24 14.62
C ALA A 806 13.30 -10.36 14.24
N VAL A 807 13.52 -9.07 13.98
CA VAL A 807 12.50 -8.10 13.53
C VAL A 807 11.90 -8.47 12.16
N ALA A 808 12.61 -9.24 11.34
CA ALA A 808 12.16 -9.66 10.01
C ALA A 808 11.13 -10.79 10.05
N ILE A 809 11.13 -11.60 11.12
CA ILE A 809 10.29 -12.79 11.24
C ILE A 809 9.07 -12.44 12.09
N ASN A 810 8.12 -11.75 11.46
CA ASN A 810 6.79 -11.53 12.05
C ASN A 810 5.88 -12.76 11.84
N GLU A 811 4.66 -12.73 12.36
CA GLU A 811 3.70 -13.85 12.25
C GLU A 811 3.47 -14.27 10.79
N GLN A 812 3.30 -13.31 9.88
CA GLN A 812 3.13 -13.57 8.45
C GLN A 812 4.31 -14.33 7.83
N VAL A 813 5.54 -13.90 8.12
CA VAL A 813 6.75 -14.58 7.63
C VAL A 813 6.91 -15.95 8.29
N ALA A 814 6.52 -16.11 9.56
CA ALA A 814 6.54 -17.39 10.26
C ALA A 814 5.55 -18.41 9.68
N VAL A 815 4.35 -17.99 9.26
CA VAL A 815 3.40 -18.85 8.52
C VAL A 815 4.02 -19.33 7.21
N ILE A 816 4.65 -18.43 6.44
CA ILE A 816 5.31 -18.78 5.18
C ILE A 816 6.51 -19.70 5.41
N LEU A 817 7.27 -19.48 6.49
CA LEU A 817 8.36 -20.36 6.89
C LEU A 817 7.85 -21.77 7.24
N ALA A 818 6.74 -21.89 7.96
CA ALA A 818 6.11 -23.18 8.25
C ALA A 818 5.69 -23.88 6.95
N GLY A 819 5.04 -23.16 6.02
CA GLY A 819 4.70 -23.69 4.70
C GLY A 819 5.93 -24.10 3.88
N ALA A 820 7.03 -23.34 3.98
CA ALA A 820 8.29 -23.67 3.33
C ALA A 820 8.95 -24.92 3.92
N LEU A 821 8.93 -25.10 5.23
CA LEU A 821 9.42 -26.32 5.89
C LEU A 821 8.60 -27.54 5.48
N GLN A 822 7.27 -27.41 5.41
CA GLN A 822 6.38 -28.48 4.95
C GLN A 822 6.67 -28.88 3.49
N ALA A 823 6.81 -27.90 2.60
CA ALA A 823 7.17 -28.15 1.20
C ALA A 823 8.58 -28.75 1.03
N ALA A 824 9.47 -28.54 2.01
CA ALA A 824 10.83 -29.10 2.02
C ALA A 824 10.90 -30.53 2.59
N GLY A 825 9.75 -31.16 2.87
CA GLY A 825 9.70 -32.49 3.47
C GLY A 825 10.08 -32.51 4.96
N ARG A 826 9.95 -31.37 5.67
CA ARG A 826 10.23 -31.23 7.12
C ARG A 826 8.95 -30.89 7.91
N PRO A 827 7.89 -31.72 7.85
CA PRO A 827 6.59 -31.39 8.43
C PRO A 827 6.59 -31.32 9.96
N GLU A 828 7.45 -32.08 10.64
CA GLU A 828 7.56 -32.04 12.11
C GLU A 828 8.10 -30.70 12.61
N GLU A 829 9.08 -30.13 11.92
CA GLU A 829 9.62 -28.81 12.25
C GLU A 829 8.60 -27.70 11.96
N ALA A 830 7.83 -27.84 10.89
CA ALA A 830 6.70 -26.95 10.60
C ALA A 830 5.66 -27.00 11.73
N SER A 831 5.27 -28.20 12.20
CA SER A 831 4.36 -28.37 13.34
C SER A 831 4.93 -27.76 14.62
N ALA A 832 6.20 -27.99 14.93
CA ALA A 832 6.85 -27.42 16.11
C ALA A 832 6.83 -25.89 16.08
N LEU A 833 7.06 -25.28 14.92
CA LEU A 833 6.99 -23.83 14.74
C LEU A 833 5.56 -23.31 14.96
N ARG A 834 4.55 -23.91 14.32
CA ARG A 834 3.14 -23.52 14.48
C ARG A 834 2.70 -23.64 15.95
N ARG A 835 2.98 -24.76 16.60
CA ARG A 835 2.63 -24.99 18.02
C ARG A 835 3.33 -24.01 18.96
N LYS A 836 4.58 -23.64 18.69
CA LYS A 836 5.28 -22.61 19.46
C LYS A 836 4.55 -21.27 19.38
N HIS A 837 4.20 -20.80 18.18
CA HIS A 837 3.47 -19.54 18.01
C HIS A 837 2.07 -19.57 18.67
N ILE A 838 1.37 -20.70 18.60
CA ILE A 838 0.08 -20.89 19.28
C ILE A 838 0.25 -20.83 20.81
N ALA A 839 1.31 -21.44 21.35
CA ALA A 839 1.63 -21.42 22.78
C ALA A 839 2.04 -20.02 23.27
N ASP A 840 2.78 -19.27 22.45
CA ASP A 840 3.17 -17.87 22.70
C ASP A 840 1.98 -16.90 22.62
N GLY A 841 0.79 -17.40 22.24
CA GLY A 841 -0.47 -16.66 22.29
C GLY A 841 -0.88 -16.00 20.96
N SER A 842 -0.32 -16.42 19.83
CA SER A 842 -0.64 -15.86 18.51
C SER A 842 -2.14 -15.87 18.21
N GLY A 843 -2.59 -14.78 17.59
CA GLY A 843 -3.95 -14.56 17.09
C GLY A 843 -4.11 -14.77 15.58
N ASP A 844 -3.09 -15.28 14.88
CA ASP A 844 -3.18 -15.58 13.46
C ASP A 844 -3.88 -16.94 13.24
N ALA A 845 -5.00 -16.93 12.51
CA ALA A 845 -5.82 -18.09 12.21
C ALA A 845 -5.07 -19.18 11.43
N ALA A 846 -4.07 -18.78 10.60
CA ALA A 846 -3.32 -19.69 9.74
C ALA A 846 -2.54 -20.74 10.56
N PHE A 847 -1.99 -20.36 11.72
CA PHE A 847 -1.28 -21.32 12.57
C PHE A 847 -2.19 -22.44 13.08
N TYR A 848 -3.44 -22.12 13.43
CA TYR A 848 -4.41 -23.09 13.94
C TYR A 848 -4.95 -23.97 12.82
N SER A 849 -5.30 -23.39 11.67
CA SER A 849 -5.86 -24.15 10.55
C SER A 849 -4.83 -25.05 9.88
N ASP A 850 -3.60 -24.58 9.66
CA ASP A 850 -2.53 -25.41 9.07
C ASP A 850 -2.08 -26.54 10.01
N GLU A 851 -2.04 -26.30 11.33
CA GLU A 851 -1.73 -27.34 12.30
C GLU A 851 -2.88 -28.33 12.46
N ALA A 852 -4.14 -27.87 12.46
CA ALA A 852 -5.30 -28.75 12.47
C ALA A 852 -5.35 -29.64 11.23
N LYS A 853 -5.01 -29.10 10.06
CA LYS A 853 -4.86 -29.89 8.83
C LYS A 853 -3.81 -30.98 8.99
N TRP A 854 -2.64 -30.65 9.53
CA TRP A 854 -1.59 -31.62 9.75
C TRP A 854 -2.01 -32.71 10.75
N LEU A 855 -2.74 -32.37 11.82
CA LEU A 855 -3.28 -33.35 12.77
C LEU A 855 -4.30 -34.29 12.12
N LEU A 856 -5.19 -33.77 11.26
CA LEU A 856 -6.10 -34.59 10.47
C LEU A 856 -5.36 -35.55 9.53
N ASP A 857 -4.28 -35.09 8.90
CA ASP A 857 -3.42 -35.94 8.05
C ASP A 857 -2.72 -37.05 8.85
N GLN A 858 -2.56 -36.89 10.17
CA GLN A 858 -2.05 -37.92 11.11
C GLN A 858 -3.17 -38.76 11.75
N ASP A 859 -4.42 -38.62 11.32
CA ASP A 859 -5.62 -39.27 11.89
C ASP A 859 -5.92 -38.86 13.35
N ASP A 860 -5.34 -37.75 13.84
CA ASP A 860 -5.66 -37.16 15.14
C ASP A 860 -6.82 -36.15 15.03
N ILE A 861 -8.01 -36.70 14.79
CA ILE A 861 -9.24 -35.92 14.63
C ILE A 861 -9.58 -35.16 15.93
N ALA A 862 -9.37 -35.78 17.08
CA ALA A 862 -9.67 -35.18 18.38
C ALA A 862 -8.76 -33.97 18.67
N GLY A 863 -7.47 -34.08 18.37
CA GLY A 863 -6.51 -32.98 18.48
C GLY A 863 -6.86 -31.82 17.55
N ALA A 864 -7.23 -32.10 16.30
CA ALA A 864 -7.65 -31.09 15.34
C ALA A 864 -8.88 -30.30 15.80
N VAL A 865 -9.92 -31.00 16.28
CA VAL A 865 -11.13 -30.34 16.82
C VAL A 865 -10.79 -29.47 18.04
N ALA A 866 -9.99 -29.97 18.98
CA ALA A 866 -9.60 -29.22 20.16
C ALA A 866 -8.84 -27.92 19.82
N LEU A 867 -7.96 -27.98 18.82
CA LEU A 867 -7.17 -26.84 18.37
C LEU A 867 -8.04 -25.77 17.69
N LEU A 868 -8.97 -26.19 16.83
CA LEU A 868 -9.87 -25.27 16.14
C LEU A 868 -10.90 -24.64 17.09
N GLU A 869 -11.41 -25.40 18.07
CA GLU A 869 -12.23 -24.86 19.15
C GLU A 869 -11.44 -23.87 20.03
N GLN A 870 -10.14 -24.10 20.25
CA GLN A 870 -9.28 -23.16 20.96
C GLN A 870 -9.17 -21.82 20.20
N ALA A 871 -8.95 -21.87 18.87
CA ALA A 871 -8.94 -20.67 18.03
C ALA A 871 -10.26 -19.88 18.14
N ARG A 872 -11.38 -20.60 18.13
CA ARG A 872 -12.71 -20.03 18.29
C ARG A 872 -12.91 -19.35 19.65
N ARG A 873 -12.51 -20.00 20.75
CA ARG A 873 -12.61 -19.44 22.12
C ARG A 873 -11.74 -18.19 22.29
N LYS A 874 -10.61 -18.11 21.60
CA LYS A 874 -9.74 -16.93 21.58
C LYS A 874 -10.26 -15.79 20.70
N GLY A 875 -11.28 -16.03 19.88
CA GLY A 875 -11.80 -15.03 18.93
C GLY A 875 -10.89 -14.78 17.74
N CYS A 876 -9.98 -15.70 17.41
CA CYS A 876 -9.06 -15.60 16.28
C CYS A 876 -9.43 -16.51 15.10
N ALA A 877 -10.56 -17.22 15.17
CA ALA A 877 -11.04 -18.05 14.08
C ALA A 877 -11.63 -17.19 12.94
N ASP A 878 -11.16 -17.44 11.72
CA ASP A 878 -11.74 -16.89 10.49
C ASP A 878 -12.70 -17.90 9.83
N ASP A 879 -13.35 -17.48 8.73
CA ASP A 879 -14.30 -18.35 8.01
C ASP A 879 -13.65 -19.65 7.50
N TYR A 880 -12.35 -19.65 7.21
CA TYR A 880 -11.61 -20.84 6.78
C TYR A 880 -11.43 -21.81 7.95
N THR A 881 -11.01 -21.31 9.10
CA THR A 881 -10.82 -22.07 10.35
C THR A 881 -12.15 -22.65 10.84
N GLU A 882 -13.25 -21.89 10.75
CA GLU A 882 -14.60 -22.37 11.07
C GLU A 882 -15.09 -23.43 10.07
N SER A 883 -14.78 -23.31 8.77
CA SER A 883 -15.09 -24.38 7.80
C SER A 883 -14.29 -25.66 8.07
N MET A 884 -13.02 -25.53 8.45
CA MET A 884 -12.20 -26.66 8.86
C MET A 884 -12.74 -27.32 10.12
N LEU A 885 -13.24 -26.54 11.08
CA LEU A 885 -13.86 -27.08 12.30
C LEU A 885 -15.10 -27.90 11.97
N ALA A 886 -15.96 -27.41 11.08
CA ALA A 886 -17.13 -28.15 10.63
C ALA A 886 -16.75 -29.51 10.01
N SER A 887 -15.73 -29.53 9.15
CA SER A 887 -15.23 -30.77 8.53
C SER A 887 -14.59 -31.71 9.56
N ALA A 888 -13.81 -31.20 10.51
CA ALA A 888 -13.23 -31.99 11.58
C ALA A 888 -14.31 -32.59 12.53
N LEU A 889 -15.36 -31.83 12.85
CA LEU A 889 -16.50 -32.31 13.64
C LEU A 889 -17.27 -33.42 12.91
N GLN A 890 -17.44 -33.30 11.60
CA GLN A 890 -18.06 -34.34 10.79
C GLN A 890 -17.22 -35.63 10.80
N ALA A 891 -15.90 -35.53 10.65
CA ALA A 891 -14.98 -36.66 10.76
C ALA A 891 -14.97 -37.29 12.17
N ALA A 892 -15.19 -36.48 13.21
CA ALA A 892 -15.30 -36.93 14.61
C ALA A 892 -16.64 -37.63 14.94
N GLY A 893 -17.51 -37.85 13.96
CA GLY A 893 -18.84 -38.46 14.18
C GLY A 893 -19.84 -37.52 14.85
N ARG A 894 -19.64 -36.20 14.76
CA ARG A 894 -20.54 -35.15 15.30
C ARG A 894 -21.21 -34.32 14.18
N PRO A 895 -21.96 -34.94 13.24
CA PRO A 895 -22.48 -34.26 12.06
C PRO A 895 -23.51 -33.16 12.38
N GLU A 896 -24.32 -33.32 13.43
CA GLU A 896 -25.32 -32.32 13.84
C GLU A 896 -24.68 -30.99 14.27
N GLU A 897 -23.52 -31.05 14.95
CA GLU A 897 -22.80 -29.85 15.36
C GLU A 897 -22.12 -29.16 14.18
N ALA A 898 -21.57 -29.94 13.24
CA ALA A 898 -21.03 -29.43 11.98
C ALA A 898 -22.12 -28.73 11.15
N LEU A 899 -23.33 -29.32 11.08
CA LEU A 899 -24.49 -28.78 10.38
C LEU A 899 -24.97 -27.46 11.00
N ALA A 900 -25.14 -27.44 12.33
CA ALA A 900 -25.54 -26.24 13.07
C ALA A 900 -24.53 -25.10 12.86
N LEU A 901 -23.23 -25.43 12.82
CA LEU A 901 -22.17 -24.48 12.54
C LEU A 901 -22.29 -23.88 11.13
N ARG A 902 -22.34 -24.73 10.09
CA ARG A 902 -22.47 -24.29 8.68
C ARG A 902 -23.69 -23.40 8.48
N ARG A 903 -24.87 -23.83 8.98
CA ARG A 903 -26.13 -23.07 8.87
C ARG A 903 -26.08 -21.73 9.56
N LYS A 904 -25.46 -21.65 10.74
CA LYS A 904 -25.27 -20.39 11.45
C LYS A 904 -24.46 -19.40 10.61
N HIS A 905 -23.30 -19.80 10.08
CA HIS A 905 -22.46 -18.93 9.25
C HIS A 905 -23.15 -18.51 7.94
N ILE A 906 -23.93 -19.41 7.33
CA ILE A 906 -24.74 -19.08 6.15
C ILE A 906 -25.83 -18.05 6.50
N ALA A 907 -26.52 -18.21 7.63
CA ALA A 907 -27.54 -17.28 8.12
C ALA A 907 -26.96 -15.90 8.46
N ASP A 908 -25.79 -15.88 9.10
CA ASP A 908 -25.04 -14.66 9.45
C ASP A 908 -24.46 -13.94 8.21
N GLY A 909 -24.53 -14.57 7.03
CA GLY A 909 -24.17 -13.94 5.76
C GLY A 909 -22.73 -14.19 5.29
N SER A 910 -22.06 -15.26 5.75
CA SER A 910 -20.69 -15.57 5.34
C SER A 910 -20.55 -15.70 3.82
N GLY A 911 -19.44 -15.14 3.31
CA GLY A 911 -19.02 -15.21 1.92
C GLY A 911 -18.11 -16.41 1.61
N ASN A 912 -17.84 -17.31 2.56
CA ASN A 912 -17.02 -18.49 2.31
C ASN A 912 -17.85 -19.59 1.61
N SER A 913 -17.46 -19.93 0.40
CA SER A 913 -18.09 -20.94 -0.45
C SER A 913 -18.15 -22.33 0.18
N ALA A 914 -17.18 -22.66 1.06
CA ALA A 914 -17.05 -24.00 1.67
C ALA A 914 -18.29 -24.39 2.49
N PHE A 915 -18.86 -23.44 3.24
CA PHE A 915 -20.07 -23.68 4.03
C PHE A 915 -21.24 -24.11 3.15
N TYR A 916 -21.43 -23.46 1.99
CA TYR A 916 -22.50 -23.77 1.06
C TYR A 916 -22.26 -25.10 0.35
N SER A 917 -21.03 -25.38 -0.12
CA SER A 917 -20.72 -26.63 -0.82
C SER A 917 -20.84 -27.85 0.09
N ASP A 918 -20.41 -27.75 1.35
CA ASP A 918 -20.42 -28.89 2.26
C ASP A 918 -21.82 -29.18 2.81
N GLU A 919 -22.62 -28.15 3.08
CA GLU A 919 -24.04 -28.30 3.40
C GLU A 919 -24.83 -28.86 2.20
N ALA A 920 -24.56 -28.37 0.98
CA ALA A 920 -25.20 -28.88 -0.22
C ALA A 920 -24.86 -30.36 -0.47
N ARG A 921 -23.60 -30.77 -0.26
CA ARG A 921 -23.21 -32.19 -0.35
C ARG A 921 -23.95 -33.03 0.68
N TRP A 922 -24.05 -32.56 1.92
CA TRP A 922 -24.80 -33.26 2.96
C TRP A 922 -26.28 -33.42 2.58
N LEU A 923 -26.92 -32.40 2.00
CA LEU A 923 -28.31 -32.49 1.51
C LEU A 923 -28.45 -33.50 0.37
N LEU A 924 -27.48 -33.54 -0.55
CA LEU A 924 -27.44 -34.55 -1.62
C LEU A 924 -27.32 -35.97 -1.07
N ASP A 925 -26.52 -36.19 -0.02
CA ASP A 925 -26.39 -37.48 0.66
C ASP A 925 -27.70 -37.93 1.33
N GLN A 926 -28.55 -36.97 1.73
CA GLN A 926 -29.91 -37.23 2.22
C GLN A 926 -30.97 -37.33 1.11
N HIS A 927 -30.54 -37.33 -0.16
CA HIS A 927 -31.40 -37.30 -1.35
C HIS A 927 -32.29 -36.04 -1.49
N ASP A 928 -31.98 -34.95 -0.78
CA ASP A 928 -32.64 -33.64 -0.95
C ASP A 928 -31.94 -32.80 -2.01
N THR A 929 -32.17 -33.15 -3.28
CA THR A 929 -31.59 -32.44 -4.44
C THR A 929 -32.13 -31.02 -4.60
N ALA A 930 -33.39 -30.78 -4.23
CA ALA A 930 -34.02 -29.46 -4.33
C ALA A 930 -33.42 -28.47 -3.32
N GLY A 931 -33.22 -28.90 -2.07
CA GLY A 931 -32.58 -28.10 -1.03
C GLY A 931 -31.12 -27.76 -1.38
N ALA A 932 -30.36 -28.73 -1.92
CA ALA A 932 -28.98 -28.52 -2.35
C ALA A 932 -28.87 -27.48 -3.48
N ILE A 933 -29.75 -27.55 -4.50
CA ILE A 933 -29.78 -26.58 -5.60
C ILE A 933 -30.09 -25.18 -5.07
N ALA A 934 -31.11 -25.03 -4.23
CA ALA A 934 -31.51 -23.75 -3.68
C ALA A 934 -30.37 -23.07 -2.88
N LEU A 935 -29.61 -23.87 -2.11
CA LEU A 935 -28.48 -23.37 -1.33
C LEU A 935 -27.31 -22.90 -2.21
N LEU A 936 -27.00 -23.62 -3.27
CA LEU A 936 -25.92 -23.27 -4.19
C LEU A 936 -26.30 -22.06 -5.07
N GLU A 937 -27.56 -21.94 -5.47
CA GLU A 937 -28.08 -20.73 -6.13
C GLU A 937 -28.03 -19.51 -5.20
N GLN A 938 -28.32 -19.70 -3.90
CA GLN A 938 -28.13 -18.65 -2.90
C GLN A 938 -26.68 -18.18 -2.83
N ALA A 939 -25.70 -19.09 -2.89
CA ALA A 939 -24.28 -18.73 -2.96
C ALA A 939 -23.96 -17.90 -4.21
N ARG A 940 -24.56 -18.25 -5.35
CA ARG A 940 -24.41 -17.51 -6.62
C ARG A 940 -24.98 -16.10 -6.55
N ILE A 941 -26.19 -15.95 -5.99
CA ILE A 941 -26.84 -14.64 -5.81
C ILE A 941 -26.01 -13.73 -4.89
N ARG A 942 -25.37 -14.32 -3.87
CA ARG A 942 -24.49 -13.59 -2.94
C ARG A 942 -23.11 -13.28 -3.52
N GLY A 943 -22.77 -13.79 -4.69
CA GLY A 943 -21.46 -13.60 -5.31
C GLY A 943 -20.32 -14.35 -4.61
N CYS A 944 -20.63 -15.36 -3.80
CA CYS A 944 -19.64 -16.19 -3.11
C CYS A 944 -19.40 -17.56 -3.78
N ALA A 945 -20.03 -17.82 -4.94
CA ALA A 945 -19.81 -19.04 -5.70
C ALA A 945 -18.39 -19.09 -6.30
N ASN A 946 -17.74 -20.25 -6.17
CA ASN A 946 -16.49 -20.62 -6.83
C ASN A 946 -16.67 -21.85 -7.74
N ASP A 947 -15.62 -22.24 -8.46
CA ASP A 947 -15.64 -23.38 -9.39
C ASP A 947 -16.07 -24.70 -8.71
N TYR A 948 -15.83 -24.87 -7.41
CA TYR A 948 -16.24 -26.04 -6.65
C TYR A 948 -17.75 -26.07 -6.35
N THR A 949 -18.31 -24.93 -5.91
CA THR A 949 -19.76 -24.78 -5.72
C THR A 949 -20.53 -24.92 -7.03
N GLU A 950 -20.00 -24.41 -8.14
CA GLU A 950 -20.62 -24.51 -9.46
C GLU A 950 -20.54 -25.94 -10.01
N SER A 951 -19.45 -26.67 -9.76
CA SER A 951 -19.34 -28.11 -10.07
C SER A 951 -20.34 -28.93 -9.23
N THR A 952 -20.47 -28.63 -7.94
CA THR A 952 -21.46 -29.27 -7.06
C THR A 952 -22.89 -28.99 -7.52
N LEU A 953 -23.18 -27.77 -7.99
CA LEU A 953 -24.48 -27.39 -8.54
C LEU A 953 -24.78 -28.17 -9.83
N ALA A 954 -23.80 -28.29 -10.72
CA ALA A 954 -23.94 -29.10 -11.93
C ALA A 954 -24.23 -30.58 -11.61
N GLY A 955 -23.59 -31.13 -10.56
CA GLY A 955 -23.90 -32.47 -10.06
C GLY A 955 -25.31 -32.59 -9.48
N ALA A 956 -25.74 -31.62 -8.67
CA ALA A 956 -27.07 -31.57 -8.08
C ALA A 956 -28.18 -31.48 -9.15
N LEU A 957 -27.98 -30.65 -10.19
CA LEU A 957 -28.90 -30.54 -11.34
C LEU A 957 -29.03 -31.86 -12.09
N GLN A 958 -27.92 -32.58 -12.28
CA GLN A 958 -27.94 -33.90 -12.92
C GLN A 958 -28.72 -34.92 -12.08
N ALA A 959 -28.50 -34.94 -10.76
CA ALA A 959 -29.24 -35.80 -9.84
C ALA A 959 -30.74 -35.47 -9.76
N ALA A 960 -31.11 -34.21 -9.98
CA ALA A 960 -32.50 -33.75 -10.05
C ALA A 960 -33.19 -34.04 -11.41
N GLY A 961 -32.54 -34.75 -12.33
CA GLY A 961 -33.10 -35.05 -13.65
C GLY A 961 -33.10 -33.87 -14.63
N ARG A 962 -32.21 -32.88 -14.44
CA ARG A 962 -32.03 -31.70 -15.31
C ARG A 962 -30.64 -31.69 -15.99
N PRO A 963 -30.29 -32.72 -16.77
CA PRO A 963 -28.93 -32.89 -17.31
C PRO A 963 -28.54 -31.83 -18.36
N GLU A 964 -29.48 -31.29 -19.15
CA GLU A 964 -29.13 -30.26 -20.15
C GLU A 964 -28.69 -28.94 -19.49
N GLU A 965 -29.30 -28.58 -18.37
CA GLU A 965 -28.93 -27.38 -17.59
C GLU A 965 -27.54 -27.56 -16.94
N ALA A 966 -27.24 -28.76 -16.45
CA ALA A 966 -25.92 -29.10 -15.94
C ALA A 966 -24.84 -28.99 -17.03
N SER A 967 -25.09 -29.51 -18.23
CA SER A 967 -24.16 -29.38 -19.38
C SER A 967 -23.97 -27.92 -19.79
N ALA A 968 -25.06 -27.14 -19.87
CA ALA A 968 -24.97 -25.72 -20.23
C ALA A 968 -24.11 -24.94 -19.22
N LEU A 969 -24.23 -25.25 -17.93
CA LEU A 969 -23.42 -24.66 -16.87
C LEU A 969 -21.94 -25.01 -17.04
N ARG A 970 -21.60 -26.30 -17.19
CA ARG A 970 -20.20 -26.75 -17.38
C ARG A 970 -19.55 -26.11 -18.60
N ARG A 971 -20.25 -26.10 -19.74
CA ARG A 971 -19.75 -25.50 -21.00
C ARG A 971 -19.50 -24.00 -20.87
N LYS A 972 -20.37 -23.29 -20.14
CA LYS A 972 -20.15 -21.86 -19.85
C LYS A 972 -18.85 -21.65 -19.08
N HIS A 973 -18.62 -22.37 -17.98
CA HIS A 973 -17.38 -22.24 -17.20
C HIS A 973 -16.12 -22.63 -17.98
N ILE A 974 -16.20 -23.64 -18.85
CA ILE A 974 -15.10 -24.03 -19.75
C ILE A 974 -14.79 -22.90 -20.75
N ALA A 975 -15.83 -22.27 -21.33
CA ALA A 975 -15.69 -21.15 -22.26
C ALA A 975 -15.11 -19.90 -21.58
N ASP A 976 -15.52 -19.63 -20.34
CA ASP A 976 -15.01 -18.53 -19.50
C ASP A 976 -13.56 -18.77 -19.02
N GLY A 977 -12.99 -19.95 -19.30
CA GLY A 977 -11.57 -20.24 -19.05
C GLY A 977 -11.28 -20.90 -17.71
N SER A 978 -12.26 -21.54 -17.06
CA SER A 978 -12.03 -22.25 -15.79
C SER A 978 -10.96 -23.34 -15.94
N GLY A 979 -10.10 -23.44 -14.91
CA GLY A 979 -9.08 -24.47 -14.78
C GLY A 979 -9.54 -25.69 -13.96
N ASN A 980 -10.82 -25.82 -13.63
CA ASN A 980 -11.30 -26.95 -12.83
C ASN A 980 -11.52 -28.19 -13.71
N ALA A 981 -10.72 -29.23 -13.48
CA ALA A 981 -10.76 -30.52 -14.18
C ALA A 981 -12.15 -31.19 -14.17
N ALA A 982 -12.93 -31.00 -13.11
CA ALA A 982 -14.24 -31.61 -12.94
C ALA A 982 -15.23 -31.22 -14.05
N PHE A 983 -15.22 -29.94 -14.47
CA PHE A 983 -16.10 -29.48 -15.57
C PHE A 983 -15.80 -30.22 -16.87
N TYR A 984 -14.52 -30.51 -17.13
CA TYR A 984 -14.10 -31.21 -18.33
C TYR A 984 -14.47 -32.69 -18.27
N SER A 985 -14.15 -33.37 -17.17
CA SER A 985 -14.45 -34.80 -17.03
C SER A 985 -15.95 -35.09 -17.03
N ASP A 986 -16.75 -34.26 -16.35
CA ASP A 986 -18.18 -34.52 -16.19
C ASP A 986 -18.94 -34.19 -17.48
N GLU A 987 -18.53 -33.14 -18.21
CA GLU A 987 -19.07 -32.86 -19.54
C GLU A 987 -18.65 -33.94 -20.54
N ALA A 988 -17.39 -34.40 -20.50
CA ALA A 988 -16.95 -35.49 -21.37
C ALA A 988 -17.72 -36.79 -21.11
N LYS A 989 -17.99 -37.13 -19.84
CA LYS A 989 -18.86 -38.28 -19.50
C LYS A 989 -20.27 -38.12 -20.06
N TRP A 990 -20.87 -36.94 -19.89
CA TRP A 990 -22.19 -36.67 -20.44
C TRP A 990 -22.22 -36.79 -21.97
N LEU A 991 -21.19 -36.31 -22.68
CA LEU A 991 -21.07 -36.48 -24.13
C LEU A 991 -20.91 -37.96 -24.54
N LEU A 992 -20.14 -38.74 -23.78
CA LEU A 992 -20.01 -40.19 -24.00
C LEU A 992 -21.35 -40.90 -23.84
N ASP A 993 -22.16 -40.52 -22.85
CA ASP A 993 -23.51 -41.07 -22.65
C ASP A 993 -24.45 -40.72 -23.82
N GLN A 994 -24.21 -39.59 -24.50
CA GLN A 994 -24.90 -39.20 -25.74
C GLN A 994 -24.27 -39.81 -27.01
N HIS A 995 -23.30 -40.72 -26.87
CA HIS A 995 -22.51 -41.32 -27.95
C HIS A 995 -21.65 -40.34 -28.77
N ASP A 996 -21.39 -39.11 -28.29
CA ASP A 996 -20.45 -38.16 -28.89
C ASP A 996 -19.02 -38.36 -28.36
N THR A 997 -18.38 -39.42 -28.84
CA THR A 997 -17.00 -39.77 -28.45
C THR A 997 -15.97 -38.75 -28.94
N ALA A 998 -16.19 -38.16 -30.12
CA ALA A 998 -15.27 -37.18 -30.70
C ALA A 998 -15.27 -35.86 -29.91
N GLY A 999 -16.45 -35.37 -29.52
CA GLY A 999 -16.61 -34.20 -28.66
C GLY A 999 -15.97 -34.40 -27.28
N ALA A 1000 -16.17 -35.56 -26.67
CA ALA A 1000 -15.57 -35.90 -25.38
C ALA A 1000 -14.02 -35.89 -25.42
N ILE A 1001 -13.41 -36.49 -26.46
CA ILE A 1001 -11.95 -36.50 -26.64
C ILE A 1001 -11.41 -35.08 -26.82
N ALA A 1002 -12.02 -34.28 -27.69
CA ALA A 1002 -11.58 -32.92 -27.96
C ALA A 1002 -11.58 -32.05 -26.69
N LEU A 1003 -12.61 -32.21 -25.85
CA LEU A 1003 -12.77 -31.47 -24.60
C LEU A 1003 -11.71 -31.87 -23.56
N LEU A 1004 -11.38 -33.17 -23.46
CA LEU A 1004 -10.34 -33.66 -22.55
C LEU A 1004 -8.93 -33.30 -23.02
N GLU A 1005 -8.66 -33.32 -24.33
CA GLU A 1005 -7.39 -32.82 -24.89
C GLU A 1005 -7.24 -31.31 -24.65
N GLN A 1006 -8.33 -30.54 -24.74
CA GLN A 1006 -8.33 -29.13 -24.38
C GLN A 1006 -7.91 -28.92 -22.91
N ALA A 1007 -8.36 -29.78 -21.99
CA ALA A 1007 -7.94 -29.74 -20.59
C ALA A 1007 -6.43 -29.98 -20.42
N ARG A 1008 -5.86 -30.92 -21.20
CA ARG A 1008 -4.41 -31.19 -21.21
C ARG A 1008 -3.61 -30.01 -21.73
N ILE A 1009 -4.04 -29.39 -22.84
CA ILE A 1009 -3.39 -28.21 -23.43
C ILE A 1009 -3.40 -27.03 -22.45
N ARG A 1010 -4.48 -26.89 -21.67
CA ARG A 1010 -4.61 -25.85 -20.62
C ARG A 1010 -3.84 -26.18 -19.34
N GLY A 1011 -3.27 -27.38 -19.22
CA GLY A 1011 -2.56 -27.81 -18.01
C GLY A 1011 -3.47 -28.04 -16.81
N CYS A 1012 -4.78 -28.27 -17.02
CA CYS A 1012 -5.76 -28.52 -15.95
C CYS A 1012 -6.18 -30.00 -15.84
N ALA A 1013 -5.58 -30.89 -16.63
CA ALA A 1013 -5.86 -32.32 -16.56
C ALA A 1013 -5.32 -32.96 -15.26
N ASN A 1014 -6.13 -33.82 -14.64
CA ASN A 1014 -5.76 -34.70 -13.53
C ASN A 1014 -5.95 -36.18 -13.90
N ASP A 1015 -5.55 -37.10 -13.01
CA ASP A 1015 -5.64 -38.55 -13.26
C ASP A 1015 -7.06 -39.02 -13.62
N TYR A 1016 -8.10 -38.37 -13.11
CA TYR A 1016 -9.48 -38.71 -13.45
C TYR A 1016 -9.87 -38.27 -14.88
N THR A 1017 -9.46 -37.06 -15.30
CA THR A 1017 -9.65 -36.62 -16.69
C THR A 1017 -8.87 -37.49 -17.67
N GLU A 1018 -7.65 -37.90 -17.31
CA GLU A 1018 -6.81 -38.76 -18.15
C GLU A 1018 -7.39 -40.19 -18.23
N SER A 1019 -7.94 -40.72 -17.12
CA SER A 1019 -8.68 -41.99 -17.13
C SER A 1019 -9.93 -41.91 -18.00
N THR A 1020 -10.66 -40.79 -17.95
CA THR A 1020 -11.85 -40.56 -18.79
C THR A 1020 -11.45 -40.47 -20.26
N LEU A 1021 -10.30 -39.86 -20.57
CA LEU A 1021 -9.76 -39.77 -21.93
C LEU A 1021 -9.37 -41.17 -22.45
N ALA A 1022 -8.70 -41.98 -21.63
CA ALA A 1022 -8.37 -43.35 -21.99
C ALA A 1022 -9.65 -44.18 -22.27
N GLY A 1023 -10.70 -44.02 -21.46
CA GLY A 1023 -12.00 -44.63 -21.70
C GLY A 1023 -12.68 -44.14 -22.98
N ALA A 1024 -12.64 -42.83 -23.25
CA ALA A 1024 -13.19 -42.22 -24.46
C ALA A 1024 -12.48 -42.70 -25.74
N LEU A 1025 -11.14 -42.82 -25.69
CA LEU A 1025 -10.32 -43.36 -26.78
C LEU A 1025 -10.68 -44.83 -27.07
N GLN A 1026 -10.88 -45.63 -26.02
CA GLN A 1026 -11.31 -47.01 -26.16
C GLN A 1026 -12.71 -47.11 -26.79
N ALA A 1027 -13.67 -46.29 -26.34
CA ALA A 1027 -15.02 -46.20 -26.92
C ALA A 1027 -15.03 -45.71 -28.38
N ALA A 1028 -14.05 -44.88 -28.77
CA ALA A 1028 -13.86 -44.41 -30.14
C ALA A 1028 -13.16 -45.44 -31.07
N GLY A 1029 -12.93 -46.67 -30.59
CA GLY A 1029 -12.24 -47.71 -31.36
C GLY A 1029 -10.73 -47.51 -31.49
N ARG A 1030 -10.11 -46.75 -30.58
CA ARG A 1030 -8.66 -46.46 -30.54
C ARG A 1030 -7.99 -47.05 -29.29
N PRO A 1031 -8.04 -48.38 -29.06
CA PRO A 1031 -7.52 -49.01 -27.84
C PRO A 1031 -5.99 -48.92 -27.70
N GLU A 1032 -5.25 -48.90 -28.81
CA GLU A 1032 -3.78 -48.70 -28.83
C GLU A 1032 -3.39 -47.33 -28.24
N ASP A 1033 -4.11 -46.27 -28.62
CA ASP A 1033 -3.87 -44.92 -28.11
C ASP A 1033 -4.20 -44.81 -26.61
N ALA A 1034 -5.25 -45.52 -26.17
CA ALA A 1034 -5.61 -45.61 -24.75
C ALA A 1034 -4.51 -46.34 -23.94
N SER A 1035 -3.96 -47.44 -24.46
CA SER A 1035 -2.82 -48.15 -23.83
C SER A 1035 -1.57 -47.27 -23.79
N ALA A 1036 -1.23 -46.60 -24.89
CA ALA A 1036 -0.08 -45.70 -24.95
C ALA A 1036 -0.19 -44.57 -23.90
N LEU A 1037 -1.40 -44.01 -23.72
CA LEU A 1037 -1.66 -43.01 -22.70
C LEU A 1037 -1.48 -43.55 -21.28
N ARG A 1038 -2.09 -44.71 -20.95
CA ARG A 1038 -1.97 -45.34 -19.64
C ARG A 1038 -0.50 -45.66 -19.30
N ARG A 1039 0.25 -46.26 -20.24
CA ARG A 1039 1.67 -46.57 -20.05
C ARG A 1039 2.51 -45.32 -19.84
N LYS A 1040 2.23 -44.24 -20.57
CA LYS A 1040 2.90 -42.95 -20.36
C LYS A 1040 2.65 -42.43 -18.94
N LEU A 1041 1.40 -42.41 -18.48
CA LEU A 1041 1.06 -41.93 -17.13
C LEU A 1041 1.71 -42.77 -16.02
N ILE A 1042 1.81 -44.09 -16.21
CA ILE A 1042 2.51 -45.00 -15.30
C ILE A 1042 4.03 -44.72 -15.27
N ALA A 1043 4.62 -44.45 -16.43
CA ALA A 1043 6.04 -44.09 -16.56
C ALA A 1043 6.35 -42.72 -15.94
N ASP A 1044 5.44 -41.76 -16.10
CA ASP A 1044 5.47 -40.43 -15.49
C ASP A 1044 5.23 -40.47 -13.96
N GLY A 1045 4.95 -41.65 -13.41
CA GLY A 1045 4.91 -41.90 -11.96
C GLY A 1045 3.53 -41.83 -11.32
N SER A 1046 2.43 -41.86 -12.09
CA SER A 1046 1.08 -41.85 -11.51
C SER A 1046 0.87 -43.03 -10.54
N GLY A 1047 0.28 -42.71 -9.39
CA GLY A 1047 -0.12 -43.65 -8.34
C GLY A 1047 -1.57 -44.10 -8.44
N ASN A 1048 -2.30 -43.80 -9.51
CA ASN A 1048 -3.70 -44.21 -9.63
C ASN A 1048 -3.81 -45.68 -10.08
N ALA A 1049 -4.39 -46.52 -9.23
CA ALA A 1049 -4.59 -47.96 -9.42
C ALA A 1049 -5.30 -48.31 -10.75
N ILE A 1050 -6.20 -47.44 -11.22
CA ILE A 1050 -7.03 -47.67 -12.42
C ILE A 1050 -6.17 -47.83 -13.67
N PHE A 1051 -5.10 -47.04 -13.81
CA PHE A 1051 -4.22 -47.13 -14.99
C PHE A 1051 -3.53 -48.49 -15.07
N TYR A 1052 -3.12 -49.04 -13.94
CA TYR A 1052 -2.49 -50.37 -13.86
C TYR A 1052 -3.52 -51.47 -14.10
N SER A 1053 -4.73 -51.38 -13.51
CA SER A 1053 -5.75 -52.42 -13.70
C SER A 1053 -6.28 -52.46 -15.13
N ASP A 1054 -6.54 -51.32 -15.76
CA ASP A 1054 -7.10 -51.27 -17.11
C ASP A 1054 -6.07 -51.63 -18.18
N GLU A 1055 -4.80 -51.25 -17.99
CA GLU A 1055 -3.72 -51.70 -18.86
C GLU A 1055 -3.43 -53.19 -18.68
N ALA A 1056 -3.46 -53.71 -17.45
CA ALA A 1056 -3.28 -55.14 -17.21
C ALA A 1056 -4.40 -55.98 -17.85
N LYS A 1057 -5.66 -55.53 -17.78
CA LYS A 1057 -6.76 -56.17 -18.52
C LYS A 1057 -6.52 -56.16 -20.02
N TRP A 1058 -6.13 -55.01 -20.57
CA TRP A 1058 -5.84 -54.91 -21.99
C TRP A 1058 -4.72 -55.88 -22.41
N LEU A 1059 -3.65 -55.99 -21.62
CA LEU A 1059 -2.58 -56.98 -21.84
C LEU A 1059 -3.08 -58.43 -21.75
N LEU A 1060 -3.97 -58.73 -20.79
CA LEU A 1060 -4.60 -60.05 -20.68
C LEU A 1060 -5.46 -60.38 -21.92
N ASP A 1061 -6.20 -59.41 -22.44
CA ASP A 1061 -6.98 -59.54 -23.68
C ASP A 1061 -6.08 -59.79 -24.91
N GLN A 1062 -4.85 -59.27 -24.89
CA GLN A 1062 -3.81 -59.56 -25.90
C GLN A 1062 -3.03 -60.86 -25.63
N HIS A 1063 -3.45 -61.65 -24.63
CA HIS A 1063 -2.77 -62.87 -24.18
C HIS A 1063 -1.35 -62.65 -23.60
N ASP A 1064 -0.98 -61.43 -23.21
CA ASP A 1064 0.28 -61.12 -22.50
C ASP A 1064 0.08 -61.17 -20.97
N THR A 1065 -0.05 -62.39 -20.45
CA THR A 1065 -0.23 -62.62 -19.01
C THR A 1065 1.00 -62.21 -18.19
N ALA A 1066 2.21 -62.34 -18.76
CA ALA A 1066 3.45 -61.99 -18.06
C ALA A 1066 3.60 -60.47 -17.90
N GLY A 1067 3.28 -59.70 -18.96
CA GLY A 1067 3.26 -58.23 -18.92
C GLY A 1067 2.22 -57.70 -17.94
N ALA A 1068 1.01 -58.26 -17.95
CA ALA A 1068 -0.06 -57.89 -17.02
C ALA A 1068 0.36 -58.12 -15.55
N MET A 1069 0.96 -59.27 -15.25
CA MET A 1069 1.44 -59.59 -13.90
C MET A 1069 2.55 -58.64 -13.44
N ALA A 1070 3.51 -58.33 -14.31
CA ALA A 1070 4.61 -57.42 -13.98
C ALA A 1070 4.09 -56.01 -13.64
N LEU A 1071 3.09 -55.53 -14.40
CA LEU A 1071 2.49 -54.21 -14.19
C LEU A 1071 1.71 -54.14 -12.86
N LEU A 1072 0.93 -55.17 -12.54
CA LEU A 1072 0.15 -55.22 -11.29
C LEU A 1072 1.06 -55.38 -10.07
N GLU A 1073 2.14 -56.15 -10.19
CA GLU A 1073 3.15 -56.29 -9.13
C GLU A 1073 3.92 -54.98 -8.91
N GLN A 1074 4.20 -54.24 -9.99
CA GLN A 1074 4.75 -52.89 -9.91
C GLN A 1074 3.80 -51.96 -9.13
N ALA A 1075 2.49 -52.04 -9.36
CA ALA A 1075 1.52 -51.27 -8.59
C ALA A 1075 1.55 -51.63 -7.09
N ARG A 1076 1.68 -52.92 -6.78
CA ARG A 1076 1.79 -53.42 -5.40
C ARG A 1076 3.05 -52.93 -4.69
N ILE A 1077 4.20 -52.99 -5.36
CA ILE A 1077 5.49 -52.52 -4.83
C ILE A 1077 5.46 -51.01 -4.59
N ARG A 1078 4.78 -50.25 -5.46
CA ARG A 1078 4.58 -48.80 -5.31
C ARG A 1078 3.54 -48.42 -4.25
N GLY A 1079 2.84 -49.39 -3.66
CA GLY A 1079 1.79 -49.14 -2.68
C GLY A 1079 0.51 -48.53 -3.27
N CYS A 1080 0.32 -48.59 -4.60
CA CYS A 1080 -0.86 -48.04 -5.27
C CYS A 1080 -1.90 -49.10 -5.66
N ALA A 1081 -1.66 -50.38 -5.36
CA ALA A 1081 -2.63 -51.45 -5.64
C ALA A 1081 -3.83 -51.39 -4.68
N ASN A 1082 -5.05 -51.44 -5.23
CA ASN A 1082 -6.28 -51.61 -4.46
C ASN A 1082 -6.80 -53.06 -4.59
N ASP A 1083 -7.87 -53.41 -3.86
CA ASP A 1083 -8.46 -54.76 -3.89
C ASP A 1083 -8.85 -55.22 -5.31
N TYR A 1084 -9.17 -54.27 -6.19
CA TYR A 1084 -9.45 -54.57 -7.60
C TYR A 1084 -8.18 -54.94 -8.39
N THR A 1085 -7.09 -54.18 -8.23
CA THR A 1085 -5.78 -54.48 -8.83
C THR A 1085 -5.28 -55.86 -8.38
N VAL A 1086 -5.45 -56.17 -7.09
CA VAL A 1086 -5.00 -57.43 -6.49
C VAL A 1086 -5.87 -58.60 -6.95
N SER A 1087 -7.17 -58.43 -7.14
CA SER A 1087 -8.04 -59.50 -7.67
C SER A 1087 -7.72 -59.87 -9.12
N ILE A 1088 -7.36 -58.87 -9.95
CA ILE A 1088 -6.87 -59.12 -11.32
C ILE A 1088 -5.52 -59.85 -11.27
N LEU A 1089 -4.63 -59.48 -10.34
CA LEU A 1089 -3.33 -60.17 -10.17
C LEU A 1089 -3.52 -61.64 -9.75
N ALA A 1090 -4.40 -61.91 -8.81
CA ALA A 1090 -4.75 -63.27 -8.39
C ALA A 1090 -5.33 -64.10 -9.55
N SER A 1091 -6.21 -63.50 -10.35
CA SER A 1091 -6.77 -64.14 -11.55
C SER A 1091 -5.71 -64.40 -12.62
N ALA A 1092 -4.81 -63.45 -12.86
CA ALA A 1092 -3.70 -63.59 -13.80
C ALA A 1092 -2.70 -64.68 -13.36
N LEU A 1093 -2.39 -64.77 -12.06
CA LEU A 1093 -1.57 -65.83 -11.48
C LEU A 1093 -2.20 -67.22 -11.70
N GLN A 1094 -3.52 -67.32 -11.51
CA GLN A 1094 -4.25 -68.57 -11.74
C GLN A 1094 -4.22 -68.96 -13.23
N ALA A 1095 -4.45 -68.01 -14.14
CA ALA A 1095 -4.37 -68.24 -15.59
C ALA A 1095 -2.94 -68.61 -16.07
N ALA A 1096 -1.90 -68.10 -15.39
CA ALA A 1096 -0.50 -68.41 -15.65
C ALA A 1096 -0.03 -69.76 -15.08
N GLY A 1097 -0.94 -70.58 -14.51
CA GLY A 1097 -0.60 -71.88 -13.94
C GLY A 1097 0.10 -71.80 -12.57
N ARG A 1098 -0.06 -70.70 -11.84
CA ARG A 1098 0.48 -70.48 -10.48
C ARG A 1098 -0.64 -70.33 -9.43
N PRO A 1099 -1.52 -71.35 -9.25
CA PRO A 1099 -2.68 -71.25 -8.37
C PRO A 1099 -2.32 -71.13 -6.88
N GLU A 1100 -1.19 -71.69 -6.44
CA GLU A 1100 -0.72 -71.58 -5.05
C GLU A 1100 -0.37 -70.14 -4.67
N ASP A 1101 0.31 -69.42 -5.57
CA ASP A 1101 0.65 -68.01 -5.37
C ASP A 1101 -0.61 -67.13 -5.34
N ALA A 1102 -1.60 -67.44 -6.18
CA ALA A 1102 -2.90 -66.78 -6.16
C ALA A 1102 -3.66 -67.03 -4.84
N SER A 1103 -3.60 -68.25 -4.28
CA SER A 1103 -4.17 -68.55 -2.95
C SER A 1103 -3.44 -67.79 -1.84
N ALA A 1104 -2.11 -67.80 -1.84
CA ALA A 1104 -1.31 -67.09 -0.83
C ALA A 1104 -1.63 -65.59 -0.82
N LEU A 1105 -1.77 -64.98 -2.01
CA LEU A 1105 -2.13 -63.57 -2.16
C LEU A 1105 -3.54 -63.27 -1.60
N ARG A 1106 -4.53 -64.10 -1.93
CA ARG A 1106 -5.92 -63.97 -1.44
C ARG A 1106 -5.99 -64.10 0.08
N ARG A 1107 -5.36 -65.12 0.66
CA ARG A 1107 -5.32 -65.33 2.11
C ARG A 1107 -4.64 -64.20 2.85
N LYS A 1108 -3.55 -63.65 2.29
CA LYS A 1108 -2.88 -62.49 2.87
C LYS A 1108 -3.82 -61.29 2.94
N HIS A 1109 -4.50 -60.94 1.86
CA HIS A 1109 -5.43 -59.81 1.84
C HIS A 1109 -6.65 -60.01 2.76
N ILE A 1110 -7.14 -61.25 2.89
CA ILE A 1110 -8.18 -61.61 3.86
C ILE A 1110 -7.68 -61.39 5.30
N ALA A 1111 -6.44 -61.81 5.60
CA ALA A 1111 -5.82 -61.64 6.92
C ALA A 1111 -5.54 -60.16 7.25
N ASP A 1112 -5.15 -59.37 6.24
CA ASP A 1112 -4.94 -57.93 6.33
C ASP A 1112 -6.28 -57.15 6.46
N GLY A 1113 -7.42 -57.84 6.44
CA GLY A 1113 -8.74 -57.29 6.76
C GLY A 1113 -9.61 -56.90 5.58
N SER A 1114 -9.26 -57.29 4.34
CA SER A 1114 -10.11 -56.98 3.17
C SER A 1114 -11.50 -57.62 3.31
N GLY A 1115 -12.53 -56.81 3.07
CA GLY A 1115 -13.93 -57.22 3.00
C GLY A 1115 -14.39 -57.55 1.57
N ASN A 1116 -13.49 -57.55 0.58
CA ASN A 1116 -13.88 -57.80 -0.80
C ASN A 1116 -14.20 -59.29 -1.02
N VAL A 1117 -15.46 -59.54 -1.39
CA VAL A 1117 -16.08 -60.86 -1.55
C VAL A 1117 -15.34 -61.73 -2.59
N VAL A 1118 -14.72 -61.11 -3.60
CA VAL A 1118 -13.97 -61.81 -4.67
C VAL A 1118 -12.82 -62.66 -4.11
N PHE A 1119 -12.17 -62.21 -3.03
CA PHE A 1119 -11.07 -62.97 -2.44
C PHE A 1119 -11.55 -64.23 -1.72
N TYR A 1120 -12.66 -64.12 -0.97
CA TYR A 1120 -13.28 -65.26 -0.27
C TYR A 1120 -13.84 -66.27 -1.28
N ASN A 1121 -14.57 -65.80 -2.30
CA ASN A 1121 -15.13 -66.65 -3.36
C ASN A 1121 -14.05 -67.38 -4.14
N GLY A 1122 -12.99 -66.65 -4.53
CA GLY A 1122 -11.87 -67.23 -5.24
C GLY A 1122 -11.14 -68.30 -4.43
N GLU A 1123 -10.86 -68.02 -3.15
CA GLU A 1123 -10.13 -68.95 -2.28
C GLU A 1123 -10.99 -70.17 -1.95
N ALA A 1124 -12.29 -70.00 -1.68
CA ALA A 1124 -13.21 -71.11 -1.45
C ALA A 1124 -13.31 -72.03 -2.68
N LYS A 1125 -13.36 -71.48 -3.89
CA LYS A 1125 -13.32 -72.27 -5.12
C LYS A 1125 -12.02 -73.07 -5.26
N TRP A 1126 -10.89 -72.45 -4.92
CA TRP A 1126 -9.59 -73.14 -4.94
C TRP A 1126 -9.53 -74.28 -3.90
N LEU A 1127 -10.07 -74.09 -2.70
CA LEU A 1127 -10.18 -75.15 -1.68
C LEU A 1127 -11.06 -76.31 -2.15
N LEU A 1128 -12.18 -76.02 -2.82
CA LEU A 1128 -13.02 -77.05 -3.42
C LEU A 1128 -12.28 -77.84 -4.52
N ASP A 1129 -11.48 -77.17 -5.35
CA ASP A 1129 -10.64 -77.83 -6.36
C ASP A 1129 -9.57 -78.73 -5.72
N GLN A 1130 -9.15 -78.45 -4.48
CA GLN A 1130 -8.25 -79.30 -3.68
C GLN A 1130 -9.00 -80.38 -2.86
N HIS A 1131 -10.30 -80.54 -3.05
CA HIS A 1131 -11.18 -81.43 -2.27
C HIS A 1131 -11.30 -81.09 -0.77
N ASP A 1132 -11.01 -79.85 -0.36
CA ASP A 1132 -11.22 -79.34 1.00
C ASP A 1132 -12.54 -78.58 1.12
N ALA A 1133 -13.64 -79.32 1.14
CA ALA A 1133 -14.99 -78.75 1.23
C ALA A 1133 -15.26 -78.10 2.60
N ASP A 1134 -14.73 -78.66 3.69
CA ASP A 1134 -14.91 -78.11 5.04
C ASP A 1134 -14.17 -76.78 5.23
N GLY A 1135 -12.95 -76.66 4.68
CA GLY A 1135 -12.21 -75.40 4.66
C GLY A 1135 -12.92 -74.31 3.85
N ALA A 1136 -13.50 -74.66 2.69
CA ALA A 1136 -14.29 -73.74 1.88
C ALA A 1136 -15.55 -73.25 2.62
N ILE A 1137 -16.27 -74.15 3.31
CA ILE A 1137 -17.45 -73.78 4.13
C ILE A 1137 -17.05 -72.81 5.24
N ALA A 1138 -16.00 -73.12 6.00
CA ALA A 1138 -15.55 -72.29 7.12
C ALA A 1138 -15.19 -70.86 6.66
N LEU A 1139 -14.52 -70.73 5.50
CA LEU A 1139 -14.14 -69.44 4.94
C LEU A 1139 -15.36 -68.61 4.49
N LEU A 1140 -16.33 -69.23 3.83
CA LEU A 1140 -17.53 -68.53 3.36
C LEU A 1140 -18.49 -68.19 4.49
N GLU A 1141 -18.60 -69.04 5.53
CA GLU A 1141 -19.35 -68.71 6.75
C GLU A 1141 -18.67 -67.57 7.52
N GLN A 1142 -17.33 -67.53 7.54
CA GLN A 1142 -16.60 -66.38 8.10
C GLN A 1142 -16.95 -65.10 7.34
N ALA A 1143 -16.93 -65.12 6.00
CA ALA A 1143 -17.33 -63.99 5.17
C ALA A 1143 -18.77 -63.56 5.49
N ARG A 1144 -19.69 -64.52 5.63
CA ARG A 1144 -21.10 -64.30 5.98
C ARG A 1144 -21.33 -63.72 7.36
N SER A 1145 -20.57 -64.16 8.36
CA SER A 1145 -20.64 -63.59 9.72
C SER A 1145 -20.21 -62.12 9.76
N LYS A 1146 -19.36 -61.70 8.82
CA LYS A 1146 -18.86 -60.33 8.70
C LYS A 1146 -19.67 -59.48 7.70
N GLY A 1147 -20.69 -60.05 7.06
CA GLY A 1147 -21.51 -59.37 6.05
C GLY A 1147 -20.84 -59.23 4.67
N TYR A 1148 -19.76 -59.96 4.40
CA TYR A 1148 -19.00 -59.92 3.14
C TYR A 1148 -19.51 -61.01 2.17
N THR A 1149 -20.76 -60.90 1.73
CA THR A 1149 -21.40 -61.94 0.91
C THR A 1149 -22.25 -61.36 -0.20
N ASP A 1150 -22.21 -62.02 -1.36
CA ASP A 1150 -23.12 -61.83 -2.50
C ASP A 1150 -23.80 -63.16 -2.87
N ASP A 1151 -24.72 -63.13 -3.85
CA ASP A 1151 -25.39 -64.34 -4.35
C ASP A 1151 -24.39 -65.40 -4.84
N TYR A 1152 -23.28 -64.96 -5.45
CA TYR A 1152 -22.23 -65.85 -5.91
C TYR A 1152 -21.53 -66.57 -4.75
N THR A 1153 -21.34 -65.91 -3.61
CA THR A 1153 -20.78 -66.47 -2.37
C THR A 1153 -21.65 -67.59 -1.84
N ASP A 1154 -22.95 -67.33 -1.72
CA ASP A 1154 -23.91 -68.31 -1.20
C ASP A 1154 -24.08 -69.49 -2.20
N SER A 1155 -23.89 -69.26 -3.50
CA SER A 1155 -23.85 -70.30 -4.55
C SER A 1155 -22.64 -71.22 -4.41
N ILE A 1156 -21.45 -70.66 -4.14
CA ILE A 1156 -20.24 -71.46 -3.86
C ILE A 1156 -20.40 -72.21 -2.52
N LEU A 1157 -20.99 -71.59 -1.50
CA LEU A 1157 -21.27 -72.23 -0.22
C LEU A 1157 -22.23 -73.43 -0.37
N ALA A 1158 -23.29 -73.27 -1.14
CA ALA A 1158 -24.21 -74.38 -1.46
C ALA A 1158 -23.49 -75.52 -2.18
N SER A 1159 -22.59 -75.19 -3.12
CA SER A 1159 -21.76 -76.18 -3.83
C SER A 1159 -20.78 -76.88 -2.88
N ALA A 1160 -20.19 -76.15 -1.94
CA ALA A 1160 -19.29 -76.68 -0.93
C ALA A 1160 -20.01 -77.63 0.05
N LEU A 1161 -21.20 -77.24 0.52
CA LEU A 1161 -22.07 -78.10 1.36
C LEU A 1161 -22.45 -79.40 0.63
N GLN A 1162 -22.73 -79.32 -0.67
CA GLN A 1162 -23.01 -80.50 -1.48
C GLN A 1162 -21.78 -81.41 -1.62
N ALA A 1163 -20.59 -80.84 -1.83
CA ALA A 1163 -19.32 -81.59 -1.89
C ALA A 1163 -18.91 -82.22 -0.54
N ALA A 1164 -19.29 -81.59 0.59
CA ALA A 1164 -19.07 -82.10 1.95
C ALA A 1164 -20.08 -83.19 2.37
N GLY A 1165 -20.99 -83.62 1.49
CA GLY A 1165 -22.00 -84.63 1.80
C GLY A 1165 -23.16 -84.12 2.66
N ARG A 1166 -23.43 -82.80 2.65
CA ARG A 1166 -24.55 -82.13 3.35
C ARG A 1166 -25.59 -81.56 2.37
N PRO A 1167 -26.20 -82.38 1.47
CA PRO A 1167 -27.05 -81.90 0.38
C PRO A 1167 -28.38 -81.27 0.86
N GLU A 1168 -28.91 -81.69 2.01
CA GLU A 1168 -30.10 -81.10 2.63
C GLU A 1168 -29.88 -79.62 3.01
N GLU A 1169 -28.70 -79.31 3.57
CA GLU A 1169 -28.34 -77.95 3.96
C GLU A 1169 -28.06 -77.06 2.74
N ALA A 1170 -27.44 -77.63 1.70
CA ALA A 1170 -27.29 -76.97 0.41
C ALA A 1170 -28.66 -76.62 -0.20
N SER A 1171 -29.61 -77.56 -0.20
CA SER A 1171 -30.98 -77.32 -0.66
C SER A 1171 -31.70 -76.24 0.15
N ALA A 1172 -31.59 -76.27 1.48
CA ALA A 1172 -32.20 -75.27 2.35
C ALA A 1172 -31.66 -73.85 2.06
N LEU A 1173 -30.34 -73.72 1.83
CA LEU A 1173 -29.72 -72.45 1.48
C LEU A 1173 -30.21 -71.94 0.11
N ARG A 1174 -30.23 -72.81 -0.92
CA ARG A 1174 -30.71 -72.45 -2.26
C ARG A 1174 -32.16 -72.00 -2.25
N ARG A 1175 -33.04 -72.76 -1.58
CA ARG A 1175 -34.47 -72.40 -1.44
C ARG A 1175 -34.67 -71.10 -0.66
N LYS A 1176 -33.85 -70.85 0.36
CA LYS A 1176 -33.90 -69.58 1.10
C LYS A 1176 -33.55 -68.40 0.20
N ARG A 1177 -32.46 -68.46 -0.58
CA ARG A 1177 -32.08 -67.37 -1.51
C ARG A 1177 -33.13 -67.14 -2.60
N ILE A 1178 -33.72 -68.21 -3.13
CA ILE A 1178 -34.83 -68.12 -4.08
C ILE A 1178 -36.04 -67.42 -3.45
N ALA A 1179 -36.41 -67.79 -2.20
CA ALA A 1179 -37.52 -67.15 -1.49
C ALA A 1179 -37.23 -65.68 -1.11
N ASP A 1180 -35.97 -65.35 -0.84
CA ASP A 1180 -35.50 -63.98 -0.60
C ASP A 1180 -35.42 -63.15 -1.91
N GLY A 1181 -35.76 -63.74 -3.07
CA GLY A 1181 -35.86 -63.05 -4.37
C GLY A 1181 -34.55 -62.96 -5.14
N SER A 1182 -33.56 -63.83 -4.88
CA SER A 1182 -32.32 -63.87 -5.66
C SER A 1182 -32.59 -64.27 -7.11
N GLY A 1183 -32.03 -63.50 -8.05
CA GLY A 1183 -32.10 -63.78 -9.49
C GLY A 1183 -30.95 -64.62 -10.04
N ASP A 1184 -30.11 -65.24 -9.19
CA ASP A 1184 -28.98 -66.05 -9.66
C ASP A 1184 -29.47 -67.42 -10.18
N ALA A 1185 -29.35 -67.61 -11.50
CA ALA A 1185 -29.70 -68.83 -12.24
C ALA A 1185 -29.07 -70.11 -11.65
N ALA A 1186 -27.91 -70.00 -10.99
CA ALA A 1186 -27.20 -71.13 -10.39
C ALA A 1186 -28.03 -71.79 -9.26
N PHE A 1187 -28.75 -71.01 -8.46
CA PHE A 1187 -29.59 -71.54 -7.38
C PHE A 1187 -30.75 -72.38 -7.91
N TYR A 1188 -31.47 -71.87 -8.90
CA TYR A 1188 -32.58 -72.55 -9.56
C TYR A 1188 -32.13 -73.82 -10.27
N THR A 1189 -31.03 -73.74 -11.03
CA THR A 1189 -30.49 -74.87 -11.80
C THR A 1189 -30.01 -75.99 -10.89
N ALA A 1190 -29.27 -75.66 -9.83
CA ALA A 1190 -28.70 -76.65 -8.93
C ALA A 1190 -29.77 -77.29 -8.02
N GLU A 1191 -30.80 -76.52 -7.61
CA GLU A 1191 -31.92 -77.05 -6.83
C GLU A 1191 -32.84 -77.93 -7.70
N ALA A 1192 -33.15 -77.52 -8.93
CA ALA A 1192 -33.91 -78.33 -9.86
C ALA A 1192 -33.22 -79.68 -10.14
N LYS A 1193 -31.90 -79.66 -10.36
CA LYS A 1193 -31.11 -80.89 -10.52
C LYS A 1193 -31.20 -81.80 -9.30
N TRP A 1194 -31.14 -81.23 -8.09
CA TRP A 1194 -31.25 -82.00 -6.86
C TRP A 1194 -32.65 -82.62 -6.67
N LEU A 1195 -33.73 -81.90 -7.01
CA LEU A 1195 -35.10 -82.44 -6.97
C LEU A 1195 -35.29 -83.57 -8.00
N LEU A 1196 -34.72 -83.42 -9.19
CA LEU A 1196 -34.71 -84.47 -10.22
C LEU A 1196 -33.97 -85.73 -9.75
N ASP A 1197 -32.82 -85.57 -9.08
CA ASP A 1197 -32.06 -86.69 -8.49
C ASP A 1197 -32.85 -87.40 -7.37
N GLN A 1198 -33.78 -86.70 -6.70
CA GLN A 1198 -34.69 -87.24 -5.67
C GLN A 1198 -36.01 -87.79 -6.23
N GLN A 1199 -36.15 -87.90 -7.56
CA GLN A 1199 -37.36 -88.32 -8.29
C GLN A 1199 -38.56 -87.36 -8.16
N ASP A 1200 -38.36 -86.11 -7.73
CA ASP A 1200 -39.39 -85.06 -7.78
C ASP A 1200 -39.30 -84.28 -9.10
N THR A 1201 -39.75 -84.92 -10.17
CA THR A 1201 -39.72 -84.35 -11.52
C THR A 1201 -40.61 -83.12 -11.66
N ALA A 1202 -41.76 -83.09 -10.97
CA ALA A 1202 -42.70 -81.96 -11.05
C ALA A 1202 -42.14 -80.72 -10.35
N GLY A 1203 -41.55 -80.87 -9.16
CA GLY A 1203 -40.91 -79.77 -8.43
C GLY A 1203 -39.67 -79.23 -9.13
N GLY A 1204 -38.84 -80.11 -9.70
CA GLY A 1204 -37.66 -79.71 -10.46
C GLY A 1204 -37.99 -78.89 -11.72
N ILE A 1205 -39.02 -79.28 -12.47
CA ILE A 1205 -39.47 -78.56 -13.67
C ILE A 1205 -40.08 -77.20 -13.31
N ALA A 1206 -40.94 -77.14 -12.29
CA ALA A 1206 -41.59 -75.89 -11.88
C ALA A 1206 -40.58 -74.78 -11.50
N LEU A 1207 -39.45 -75.15 -10.86
CA LEU A 1207 -38.36 -74.23 -10.55
C LEU A 1207 -37.62 -73.70 -11.79
N LEU A 1208 -37.41 -74.55 -12.79
CA LEU A 1208 -36.78 -74.14 -14.06
C LEU A 1208 -37.72 -73.23 -14.88
N GLU A 1209 -39.02 -73.49 -14.86
CA GLU A 1209 -40.03 -72.61 -15.48
C GLU A 1209 -40.14 -71.27 -14.78
N GLN A 1210 -40.08 -71.25 -13.45
CA GLN A 1210 -40.03 -70.02 -12.66
C GLN A 1210 -38.83 -69.16 -13.08
N ALA A 1211 -37.63 -69.75 -13.11
CA ALA A 1211 -36.42 -69.04 -13.54
C ALA A 1211 -36.53 -68.51 -14.98
N HIS A 1212 -37.15 -69.26 -15.89
CA HIS A 1212 -37.38 -68.80 -17.27
C HIS A 1212 -38.35 -67.63 -17.35
N ASN A 1213 -39.49 -67.70 -16.65
CA ASN A 1213 -40.51 -66.64 -16.66
C ASN A 1213 -40.01 -65.34 -16.03
N GLU A 1214 -39.11 -65.44 -15.05
CA GLU A 1214 -38.50 -64.30 -14.36
C GLU A 1214 -37.26 -63.74 -15.11
N GLY A 1215 -36.88 -64.35 -16.24
CA GLY A 1215 -35.78 -63.89 -17.10
C GLY A 1215 -34.38 -64.30 -16.63
N TRP A 1216 -34.30 -65.31 -15.76
CA TRP A 1216 -33.08 -65.79 -15.10
C TRP A 1216 -32.62 -67.16 -15.63
N ALA A 1217 -33.06 -67.55 -16.83
CA ALA A 1217 -32.67 -68.81 -17.45
C ALA A 1217 -31.23 -68.78 -18.00
N ASN A 1218 -30.48 -69.84 -17.74
CA ASN A 1218 -29.25 -70.19 -18.48
C ASN A 1218 -29.52 -71.26 -19.57
N ASP A 1219 -28.54 -71.54 -20.43
CA ASP A 1219 -28.63 -72.50 -21.54
C ASP A 1219 -29.16 -73.90 -21.12
N TYR A 1220 -28.88 -74.34 -19.88
CA TYR A 1220 -29.33 -75.63 -19.34
C TYR A 1220 -30.83 -75.59 -18.96
N THR A 1221 -31.28 -74.50 -18.35
CA THR A 1221 -32.70 -74.15 -18.11
C THR A 1221 -33.47 -74.13 -19.43
N GLU A 1222 -32.93 -73.49 -20.47
CA GLU A 1222 -33.55 -73.42 -21.79
C GLU A 1222 -33.59 -74.78 -22.49
N LEU A 1223 -32.53 -75.58 -22.40
CA LEU A 1223 -32.46 -76.93 -22.98
C LEU A 1223 -33.49 -77.89 -22.38
N ILE A 1224 -33.71 -77.86 -21.07
CA ILE A 1224 -34.69 -78.73 -20.40
C ILE A 1224 -36.12 -78.28 -20.69
N VAL A 1225 -36.42 -76.98 -20.61
CA VAL A 1225 -37.74 -76.43 -20.97
C VAL A 1225 -38.05 -76.66 -22.46
N ALA A 1226 -37.07 -76.56 -23.35
CA ALA A 1226 -37.23 -76.83 -24.79
C ALA A 1226 -37.40 -78.31 -25.12
N ARG A 1227 -36.81 -79.22 -24.32
CA ARG A 1227 -36.99 -80.68 -24.47
C ARG A 1227 -38.42 -81.09 -24.09
N GLU A 1228 -38.97 -80.55 -23.01
CA GLU A 1228 -40.34 -80.84 -22.56
C GLU A 1228 -41.41 -80.23 -23.48
N ARG A 1229 -41.19 -79.02 -24.03
CA ARG A 1229 -42.07 -78.48 -25.08
C ARG A 1229 -42.14 -79.40 -26.32
N ARG A 1230 -41.08 -80.16 -26.62
CA ARG A 1230 -41.09 -81.16 -27.72
C ARG A 1230 -41.73 -82.49 -27.32
N GLU A 1231 -41.60 -82.93 -26.07
CA GLU A 1231 -42.26 -84.15 -25.59
C GLU A 1231 -43.78 -83.94 -25.35
N GLY A 1232 -44.21 -82.71 -25.06
CA GLY A 1232 -45.63 -82.30 -25.03
C GLY A 1232 -46.31 -82.21 -26.40
N ASP A 1233 -45.58 -81.85 -27.47
CA ASP A 1233 -46.09 -81.80 -28.85
C ASP A 1233 -46.11 -83.19 -29.55
N ALA A 1234 -45.42 -84.20 -29.01
CA ALA A 1234 -45.45 -85.58 -29.53
C ALA A 1234 -46.62 -86.42 -28.97
N GLY A 1235 -47.45 -85.83 -28.10
CA GLY A 1235 -48.60 -86.45 -27.44
C GLY A 1235 -49.97 -85.91 -27.86
N SER A 1236 -50.08 -85.15 -28.96
CA SER A 1236 -51.36 -84.71 -29.53
C SER A 1236 -51.68 -85.38 -30.86
#